data_AF-A0A812P5E4-F1
#
_entry.id   AF-A0A812P5E4-F1
#
_cell.length_a   1.000
_cell.length_b   1.000
_cell.length_c   1.000
_cell.angle_alpha   90.00
_cell.angle_beta   90.00
_cell.angle_gamma   90.00
#
_symmetry.space_group_name_H-M   'P 1'
#
loop_
_entity.id
_entity.type
_entity.pdbx_description
1 polymer ?
#
loop_
_entity_poly.entity_id
_entity_poly.type
_entity_poly.pdbx_seq_one_letter_code
_entity_poly.pdbx_strand_id
1 'polypeptide(L)'
;MLRLGACMCIQTVSADGSGSSGFSRKPGLSAFVDYDCALAGTKPGAVVDWNSVFQGVRASLAAPNPVNSNFSFPEELGFLVLEQVPGSQSVAALAECPLGVLYLLILHFYSVGRGDIDDHVREASQIQSLLTTYPTYVLALTRWPVFPALAHFSQFYHTNDEAALCDGVAGVTNWGPCRLLGMEWIEQYYMEDNPDRNSTLDALLVDSLDCSDDIMQSAQTLSRARDECPLGHLFYTATGLIMAAGAGRFTDDLPPYGKVVDQAIRALPFHVVSLSPWPIWHVLCIFADMNKGAWFWGGDRKYMRLFSDWNLRNDELSPLASPDNIFLSPKWREEVSKKVDFLVQMDHESYVETLHVEARRREDRWGPLRPIVRSLIDAAQAVASALEWQGLPRRMAYVVLLYKEAWAYLLERMVQHMSRLHVKYPLLVIAIGEDAADVCRKQAFANAPGASLQVICWVPDTMSQVHRFTCIHGLLHLGIDVLYTDMDTFWLRDPTQRIFSSAADWDAVFARHADADCINIGVFYLRASGTLALWMSQFMAWYHDHPFEIDQRGLHIFLGLPAENMKISYSPKDLVRIRGTVLDDTNEVVIGRVRWMGALPKMLIFHWCHEPIETKEGELNAAYDASDSLEPHNLPVSLALAVVSNANSGTPWAPVLKLRHIFDAYRTEAPILRTPCW
;
A
#
# COMPACT_ATOMS: atom_id res chain seq x y z
N MET A 1 -61.64 7.39 -14.05
CA MET A 1 -60.91 8.64 -14.38
C MET A 1 -59.82 8.80 -13.33
N LEU A 2 -58.72 8.05 -13.33
CA LEU A 2 -57.53 8.06 -14.21
C LEU A 2 -56.72 9.37 -14.16
N ARG A 3 -55.67 9.38 -13.33
CA ARG A 3 -54.38 10.09 -13.48
C ARG A 3 -53.32 9.15 -12.86
N LEU A 4 -52.54 8.42 -13.65
CA LEU A 4 -51.27 8.79 -14.30
C LEU A 4 -50.16 9.18 -13.32
N GLY A 5 -49.31 8.19 -13.00
CA GLY A 5 -48.00 8.31 -12.38
C GLY A 5 -47.20 7.06 -12.78
N ALA A 6 -46.32 7.21 -13.78
CA ALA A 6 -45.53 6.14 -14.34
C ALA A 6 -44.35 5.80 -13.39
N CYS A 7 -44.39 4.60 -12.82
CA CYS A 7 -43.20 3.91 -12.31
C CYS A 7 -42.61 3.10 -13.46
N MET A 8 -41.39 3.43 -13.88
CA MET A 8 -40.62 2.61 -14.80
C MET A 8 -39.82 1.61 -13.98
N CYS A 9 -40.36 0.39 -13.86
CA CYS A 9 -39.64 -0.78 -13.38
C CYS A 9 -38.61 -1.19 -14.45
N ILE A 10 -37.33 -1.18 -14.12
CA ILE A 10 -36.31 -1.89 -14.91
C ILE A 10 -36.48 -3.38 -14.59
N GLN A 11 -37.00 -4.10 -15.57
CA GLN A 11 -37.05 -5.56 -15.61
C GLN A 11 -35.62 -6.10 -15.67
N THR A 12 -35.26 -6.88 -14.64
CA THR A 12 -34.21 -7.88 -14.72
C THR A 12 -34.60 -8.92 -15.78
N VAL A 13 -33.88 -8.95 -16.89
CA VAL A 13 -33.97 -10.03 -17.87
C VAL A 13 -33.29 -11.26 -17.26
N SER A 14 -34.10 -12.18 -16.76
CA SER A 14 -33.71 -13.56 -16.49
C SER A 14 -33.61 -14.31 -17.81
N ALA A 15 -32.40 -14.63 -18.24
CA ALA A 15 -32.16 -15.61 -19.30
C ALA A 15 -32.04 -17.00 -18.65
N ASP A 16 -33.19 -17.65 -18.45
CA ASP A 16 -33.25 -19.10 -18.32
C ASP A 16 -33.12 -19.71 -19.72
N GLY A 17 -31.91 -20.16 -20.04
CA GLY A 17 -31.58 -20.96 -21.22
C GLY A 17 -30.74 -22.13 -20.78
N SER A 18 -31.40 -23.25 -20.50
CA SER A 18 -30.80 -24.54 -20.15
C SER A 18 -29.80 -25.01 -21.22
N GLY A 19 -28.52 -25.10 -20.85
CA GLY A 19 -27.46 -25.68 -21.69
C GLY A 19 -26.16 -25.87 -20.92
N SER A 20 -25.93 -27.09 -20.41
CA SER A 20 -24.64 -27.70 -20.06
C SER A 20 -23.61 -26.90 -19.23
N SER A 21 -23.57 -27.23 -17.94
CA SER A 21 -22.38 -27.72 -17.21
C SER A 21 -21.01 -27.08 -17.49
N GLY A 22 -20.42 -26.44 -16.48
CA GLY A 22 -18.96 -26.46 -16.34
C GLY A 22 -18.25 -25.16 -15.95
N PHE A 23 -18.94 -24.09 -15.54
CA PHE A 23 -18.22 -23.00 -14.86
C PHE A 23 -17.80 -23.47 -13.47
N SER A 24 -16.60 -24.05 -13.41
CA SER A 24 -15.83 -24.31 -12.20
C SER A 24 -16.00 -23.12 -11.26
N ARG A 25 -16.58 -23.36 -10.08
CA ARG A 25 -16.59 -22.36 -8.99
C ARG A 25 -15.16 -21.89 -8.87
N LYS A 26 -14.92 -20.57 -9.03
CA LYS A 26 -13.62 -19.96 -8.74
C LYS A 26 -13.10 -20.62 -7.45
N PRO A 27 -11.88 -21.21 -7.43
CA PRO A 27 -11.23 -21.41 -6.14
C PRO A 27 -11.28 -20.04 -5.47
N GLY A 28 -11.97 -19.97 -4.33
CA GLY A 28 -12.11 -18.73 -3.60
C GLY A 28 -10.70 -18.33 -3.18
N LEU A 29 -10.07 -17.45 -3.96
CA LEU A 29 -8.80 -16.84 -3.58
C LEU A 29 -9.00 -16.28 -2.17
N SER A 30 -8.07 -16.58 -1.27
CA SER A 30 -8.15 -16.04 0.07
C SER A 30 -8.13 -14.51 0.01
N ALA A 31 -8.79 -13.85 0.96
CA ALA A 31 -8.86 -12.38 1.05
C ALA A 31 -7.51 -11.68 1.28
N PHE A 32 -6.44 -12.46 1.31
CA PHE A 32 -5.07 -12.04 1.40
C PHE A 32 -4.30 -13.19 0.73
N VAL A 33 -3.56 -12.94 -0.33
CA VAL A 33 -2.82 -13.98 -1.06
C VAL A 33 -1.36 -13.61 -0.88
N ASP A 34 -0.56 -14.52 -0.33
CA ASP A 34 0.89 -14.36 -0.35
C ASP A 34 1.32 -14.46 -1.82
N TYR A 35 1.56 -13.30 -2.44
CA TYR A 35 1.89 -13.18 -3.85
C TYR A 35 3.33 -13.58 -4.14
N ASP A 36 4.11 -13.91 -3.12
CA ASP A 36 5.47 -14.40 -3.26
C ASP A 36 5.57 -15.87 -2.81
N CYS A 37 6.69 -16.50 -3.16
CA CYS A 37 6.89 -17.93 -2.96
C CYS A 37 6.65 -18.32 -1.49
N ALA A 38 5.68 -19.21 -1.25
CA ALA A 38 5.29 -19.70 0.08
C ALA A 38 6.48 -20.28 0.87
N LEU A 39 7.49 -20.77 0.15
CA LEU A 39 8.78 -21.21 0.66
C LEU A 39 9.92 -20.47 -0.06
N ALA A 40 10.26 -19.26 0.39
CA ALA A 40 11.47 -18.58 -0.06
C ALA A 40 12.69 -18.91 0.83
N GLY A 41 13.87 -19.10 0.23
CA GLY A 41 15.16 -19.26 0.90
C GLY A 41 15.62 -20.71 1.13
N THR A 42 16.62 -20.90 2.01
CA THR A 42 17.25 -22.20 2.33
C THR A 42 16.40 -23.10 3.25
N LYS A 43 15.06 -22.97 3.20
CA LYS A 43 14.18 -23.75 4.07
C LYS A 43 14.22 -25.22 3.66
N PRO A 44 14.37 -26.17 4.60
CA PRO A 44 14.27 -27.59 4.29
C PRO A 44 12.95 -27.90 3.59
N GLY A 45 13.02 -28.48 2.38
CA GLY A 45 11.85 -28.89 1.61
C GLY A 45 11.46 -27.96 0.46
N ALA A 46 12.05 -26.77 0.33
CA ALA A 46 11.85 -25.94 -0.86
C ALA A 46 12.46 -26.60 -2.11
N VAL A 47 11.77 -26.52 -3.26
CA VAL A 47 12.27 -27.08 -4.53
C VAL A 47 13.54 -26.37 -5.00
N VAL A 48 13.61 -25.06 -4.79
CA VAL A 48 14.77 -24.22 -5.12
C VAL A 48 14.81 -23.02 -4.18
N ASP A 49 15.98 -22.39 -4.05
CA ASP A 49 16.06 -21.07 -3.44
C ASP A 49 15.51 -20.01 -4.41
N TRP A 50 14.21 -19.75 -4.30
CA TRP A 50 13.51 -18.76 -5.11
C TRP A 50 14.06 -17.34 -4.97
N ASN A 51 14.72 -17.00 -3.85
CA ASN A 51 15.37 -15.70 -3.72
C ASN A 51 16.62 -15.65 -4.61
N SER A 52 17.43 -16.71 -4.63
CA SER A 52 18.57 -16.82 -5.54
C SER A 52 18.13 -16.76 -7.01
N VAL A 53 17.05 -17.47 -7.37
CA VAL A 53 16.46 -17.39 -8.72
C VAL A 53 16.04 -15.95 -9.04
N PHE A 54 15.32 -15.30 -8.13
CA PHE A 54 14.88 -13.91 -8.32
C PHE A 54 16.05 -12.94 -8.44
N GLN A 55 17.14 -13.09 -7.67
CA GLN A 55 18.33 -12.24 -7.83
C GLN A 55 18.98 -12.43 -9.20
N GLY A 56 19.02 -13.66 -9.73
CA GLY A 56 19.46 -13.93 -11.10
C GLY A 56 18.60 -13.20 -12.14
N VAL A 57 17.27 -13.26 -11.99
CA VAL A 57 16.32 -12.51 -12.82
C VAL A 57 16.54 -11.00 -12.71
N ARG A 58 16.70 -10.48 -11.50
CA ARG A 58 16.93 -9.06 -11.28
C ARG A 58 18.23 -8.59 -11.93
N ALA A 59 19.28 -9.40 -11.93
CA ALA A 59 20.53 -9.10 -12.60
C ALA A 59 20.36 -9.02 -14.13
N SER A 60 19.45 -9.79 -14.73
CA SER A 60 19.16 -9.72 -16.18
C SER A 60 18.30 -8.51 -16.57
N LEU A 61 17.62 -7.87 -15.60
CA LEU A 61 16.81 -6.65 -15.77
C LEU A 61 17.63 -5.35 -15.66
N ALA A 62 18.96 -5.40 -15.74
CA ALA A 62 19.81 -4.22 -15.50
C ALA A 62 19.61 -3.06 -16.52
N ALA A 63 18.83 -3.26 -17.57
CA ALA A 63 18.49 -2.22 -18.54
C ALA A 63 17.26 -1.40 -18.08
N PRO A 64 17.31 -0.06 -18.13
CA PRO A 64 16.17 0.81 -17.79
C PRO A 64 14.96 0.62 -18.73
N ASN A 65 15.19 0.04 -19.91
CA ASN A 65 14.15 -0.25 -20.89
C ASN A 65 13.89 -1.76 -21.00
N PRO A 66 12.65 -2.26 -20.78
CA PRO A 66 12.31 -3.67 -20.95
C PRO A 66 12.57 -4.16 -22.39
N VAL A 67 12.48 -3.29 -23.39
CA VAL A 67 12.83 -3.62 -24.79
C VAL A 67 14.30 -4.02 -24.94
N ASN A 68 15.19 -3.38 -24.17
CA ASN A 68 16.64 -3.61 -24.25
C ASN A 68 17.16 -4.62 -23.21
N SER A 69 16.25 -5.25 -22.45
CA SER A 69 16.62 -6.26 -21.45
C SER A 69 17.05 -7.57 -22.12
N ASN A 70 18.05 -8.25 -21.56
CA ASN A 70 18.55 -9.51 -22.10
C ASN A 70 17.82 -10.69 -21.42
N PHE A 71 16.56 -10.92 -21.79
CA PHE A 71 15.79 -12.04 -21.26
C PHE A 71 16.20 -13.35 -21.95
N SER A 72 16.67 -14.31 -21.16
CA SER A 72 16.98 -15.67 -21.61
C SER A 72 16.48 -16.68 -20.61
N PHE A 73 15.95 -17.81 -21.08
CA PHE A 73 15.59 -18.92 -20.22
C PHE A 73 16.85 -19.61 -19.67
N PRO A 74 17.04 -19.69 -18.34
CA PRO A 74 18.14 -20.44 -17.75
C PRO A 74 17.84 -21.96 -17.85
N GLU A 75 18.58 -22.68 -18.70
CA GLU A 75 18.35 -24.11 -18.98
C GLU A 75 18.36 -24.97 -17.70
N GLU A 76 19.19 -24.59 -16.73
CA GLU A 76 19.28 -25.25 -15.42
C GLU A 76 17.97 -25.19 -14.62
N LEU A 77 17.03 -24.29 -14.96
CA LEU A 77 15.70 -24.19 -14.33
C LEU A 77 14.59 -24.90 -15.12
N GLY A 78 14.93 -25.62 -16.20
CA GLY A 78 13.98 -26.42 -17.00
C GLY A 78 13.09 -27.35 -16.16
N PHE A 79 13.67 -27.98 -15.15
CA PHE A 79 12.97 -28.93 -14.28
C PHE A 79 11.81 -28.29 -13.47
N LEU A 80 11.82 -26.96 -13.29
CA LEU A 80 10.76 -26.24 -12.58
C LEU A 80 9.49 -26.05 -13.42
N VAL A 81 9.56 -26.21 -14.76
CA VAL A 81 8.44 -25.88 -15.66
C VAL A 81 8.08 -26.99 -16.65
N LEU A 82 9.03 -27.86 -17.01
CA LEU A 82 8.85 -28.82 -18.11
C LEU A 82 8.12 -30.12 -17.73
N GLU A 83 8.29 -30.62 -16.51
CA GLU A 83 7.81 -31.95 -16.12
C GLU A 83 6.48 -31.90 -15.36
N GLN A 84 5.32 -31.94 -16.01
CA GLN A 84 4.01 -31.91 -15.31
C GLN A 84 3.45 -33.30 -14.92
N VAL A 85 4.30 -34.16 -14.38
CA VAL A 85 3.87 -35.47 -13.84
C VAL A 85 3.57 -35.31 -12.35
N PRO A 86 2.48 -35.88 -11.81
CA PRO A 86 2.21 -35.84 -10.37
C PRO A 86 3.42 -36.28 -9.54
N GLY A 87 3.84 -35.43 -8.60
CA GLY A 87 5.03 -35.66 -7.77
C GLY A 87 6.35 -35.13 -8.35
N SER A 88 6.33 -34.49 -9.52
CA SER A 88 7.50 -33.83 -10.08
C SER A 88 7.88 -32.54 -9.34
N GLN A 89 9.10 -32.08 -9.58
CA GLN A 89 9.57 -30.81 -9.05
C GLN A 89 8.81 -29.61 -9.62
N SER A 90 8.29 -29.67 -10.85
CA SER A 90 7.50 -28.57 -11.41
C SER A 90 6.15 -28.38 -10.71
N VAL A 91 5.49 -29.48 -10.31
CA VAL A 91 4.22 -29.43 -9.57
C VAL A 91 4.46 -28.85 -8.17
N ALA A 92 5.54 -29.27 -7.51
CA ALA A 92 5.96 -28.70 -6.23
C ALA A 92 6.35 -27.23 -6.37
N ALA A 93 7.11 -26.86 -7.41
CA ALA A 93 7.50 -25.49 -7.71
C ALA A 93 6.29 -24.59 -7.97
N LEU A 94 5.29 -25.08 -8.69
CA LEU A 94 4.05 -24.35 -8.95
C LEU A 94 3.24 -24.11 -7.67
N ALA A 95 3.22 -25.10 -6.77
CA ALA A 95 2.58 -24.95 -5.45
C ALA A 95 3.36 -24.00 -4.53
N GLU A 96 4.69 -23.98 -4.63
CA GLU A 96 5.57 -23.13 -3.82
C GLU A 96 5.62 -21.69 -4.32
N CYS A 97 5.84 -21.47 -5.62
CA CYS A 97 6.01 -20.16 -6.22
C CYS A 97 5.34 -20.02 -7.59
N PRO A 98 4.00 -19.92 -7.62
CA PRO A 98 3.25 -19.91 -8.88
C PRO A 98 3.59 -18.73 -9.80
N LEU A 99 3.89 -17.53 -9.26
CA LEU A 99 4.27 -16.37 -10.07
C LEU A 99 5.72 -16.47 -10.58
N GLY A 100 6.62 -17.12 -9.84
CA GLY A 100 7.96 -17.46 -10.32
C GLY A 100 7.92 -18.48 -11.45
N VAL A 101 7.08 -19.51 -11.30
CA VAL A 101 6.82 -20.50 -12.36
C VAL A 101 6.17 -19.86 -13.59
N LEU A 102 5.19 -18.96 -13.42
CA LEU A 102 4.61 -18.19 -14.52
C LEU A 102 5.69 -17.43 -15.31
N TYR A 103 6.57 -16.72 -14.60
CA TYR A 103 7.68 -16.01 -15.23
C TYR A 103 8.60 -16.94 -16.02
N LEU A 104 9.02 -18.07 -15.42
CA LEU A 104 9.87 -19.05 -16.09
C LEU A 104 9.18 -19.70 -17.31
N LEU A 105 7.87 -19.97 -17.23
CA LEU A 105 7.07 -20.46 -18.35
C LEU A 105 7.04 -19.46 -19.50
N ILE A 106 6.90 -18.17 -19.22
CA ILE A 106 6.95 -17.10 -20.24
C ILE A 106 8.31 -17.11 -20.94
N LEU A 107 9.42 -17.14 -20.18
CA LEU A 107 10.76 -17.20 -20.76
C LEU A 107 10.94 -18.45 -21.63
N HIS A 108 10.48 -19.60 -21.16
CA HIS A 108 10.57 -20.86 -21.88
C HIS A 108 9.74 -20.85 -23.17
N PHE A 109 8.51 -20.34 -23.11
CA PHE A 109 7.62 -20.22 -24.27
C PHE A 109 8.29 -19.44 -25.40
N TYR A 110 8.90 -18.29 -25.09
CA TYR A 110 9.57 -17.48 -26.11
C TYR A 110 10.96 -17.99 -26.52
N SER A 111 11.69 -18.69 -25.64
CA SER A 111 13.01 -19.26 -25.99
C SER A 111 12.89 -20.41 -27.00
N VAL A 112 11.84 -21.22 -26.89
CA VAL A 112 11.59 -22.36 -27.80
C VAL A 112 10.66 -21.97 -28.96
N GLY A 113 9.83 -20.93 -28.79
CA GLY A 113 8.83 -20.43 -29.75
C GLY A 113 9.35 -19.79 -31.04
N ARG A 114 10.61 -20.04 -31.44
CA ARG A 114 11.06 -19.75 -32.82
C ARG A 114 10.53 -20.77 -33.84
N GLY A 115 9.84 -21.82 -33.39
CA GLY A 115 9.17 -22.84 -34.19
C GLY A 115 7.67 -22.60 -34.40
N ASP A 116 6.94 -23.62 -34.86
CA ASP A 116 5.48 -23.57 -35.05
C ASP A 116 4.75 -23.40 -33.70
N ILE A 117 3.72 -22.55 -33.66
CA ILE A 117 2.96 -22.25 -32.43
C ILE A 117 2.25 -23.49 -31.89
N ASP A 118 1.93 -24.42 -32.79
CA ASP A 118 1.28 -25.69 -32.49
C ASP A 118 2.13 -26.57 -31.56
N ASP A 119 3.46 -26.40 -31.55
CA ASP A 119 4.37 -27.12 -30.66
C ASP A 119 4.31 -26.62 -29.21
N HIS A 120 3.72 -25.44 -28.97
CA HIS A 120 3.75 -24.72 -27.67
C HIS A 120 2.36 -24.51 -27.06
N VAL A 121 1.34 -25.17 -27.58
CA VAL A 121 -0.06 -25.05 -27.12
C VAL A 121 -0.19 -25.38 -25.63
N ARG A 122 0.62 -26.32 -25.13
CA ARG A 122 0.62 -26.73 -23.72
C ARG A 122 1.14 -25.63 -22.81
N GLU A 123 2.29 -25.06 -23.12
CA GLU A 123 2.94 -23.96 -22.40
C GLU A 123 2.02 -22.73 -22.40
N ALA A 124 1.47 -22.37 -23.57
CA ALA A 124 0.51 -21.29 -23.70
C ALA A 124 -0.74 -21.50 -22.82
N SER A 125 -1.25 -22.73 -22.74
CA SER A 125 -2.40 -23.08 -21.89
C SER A 125 -2.08 -22.97 -20.40
N GLN A 126 -0.86 -23.33 -19.98
CA GLN A 126 -0.41 -23.19 -18.60
C GLN A 126 -0.22 -21.72 -18.21
N ILE A 127 0.41 -20.93 -19.08
CA ILE A 127 0.54 -19.47 -18.90
C ILE A 127 -0.85 -18.85 -18.78
N GLN A 128 -1.77 -19.19 -19.69
CA GLN A 128 -3.16 -18.73 -19.63
C GLN A 128 -3.85 -19.10 -18.31
N SER A 129 -3.68 -20.34 -17.84
CA SER A 129 -4.25 -20.77 -16.56
C SER A 129 -3.72 -19.96 -15.39
N LEU A 130 -2.43 -19.64 -15.37
CA LEU A 130 -1.82 -18.84 -14.32
C LEU A 130 -2.23 -17.37 -14.40
N LEU A 131 -2.18 -16.76 -15.59
CA LEU A 131 -2.64 -15.39 -15.81
C LEU A 131 -4.10 -15.20 -15.41
N THR A 132 -4.96 -16.21 -15.59
CA THR A 132 -6.38 -16.13 -15.20
C THR A 132 -6.65 -16.44 -13.74
N THR A 133 -5.67 -17.02 -13.04
CA THR A 133 -5.71 -17.30 -11.60
C THR A 133 -5.45 -16.03 -10.80
N TYR A 134 -4.55 -15.17 -11.27
CA TYR A 134 -4.17 -13.94 -10.58
C TYR A 134 -4.81 -12.70 -11.22
N PRO A 135 -5.42 -11.81 -10.43
CA PRO A 135 -5.86 -10.52 -10.94
C PRO A 135 -4.70 -9.71 -11.54
N THR A 136 -5.00 -8.86 -12.52
CA THR A 136 -4.02 -8.01 -13.22
C THR A 136 -3.22 -7.14 -12.25
N TYR A 137 -3.85 -6.59 -11.21
CA TYR A 137 -3.14 -5.79 -10.21
C TYR A 137 -2.11 -6.62 -9.42
N VAL A 138 -2.36 -7.92 -9.20
CA VAL A 138 -1.41 -8.82 -8.54
C VAL A 138 -0.20 -9.05 -9.42
N LEU A 139 -0.43 -9.30 -10.72
CA LEU A 139 0.64 -9.44 -11.70
C LEU A 139 1.42 -8.13 -11.89
N ALA A 140 0.78 -6.98 -11.69
CA ALA A 140 1.41 -5.67 -11.69
C ALA A 140 2.28 -5.44 -10.45
N LEU A 141 1.91 -6.00 -9.29
CA LEU A 141 2.62 -5.83 -8.01
C LEU A 141 3.64 -6.93 -7.67
N THR A 142 3.66 -8.03 -8.41
CA THR A 142 4.56 -9.14 -8.10
C THR A 142 6.01 -8.79 -8.41
N ARG A 143 6.95 -9.24 -7.56
CA ARG A 143 8.40 -9.02 -7.78
C ARG A 143 8.90 -9.59 -9.12
N TRP A 144 8.24 -10.65 -9.58
CA TRP A 144 8.56 -11.28 -10.86
C TRP A 144 8.22 -10.32 -12.00
N PRO A 145 9.13 -10.09 -12.96
CA PRO A 145 8.91 -9.12 -14.04
C PRO A 145 8.00 -9.72 -15.14
N VAL A 146 6.79 -10.16 -14.78
CA VAL A 146 5.83 -10.82 -15.67
C VAL A 146 5.47 -9.93 -16.85
N PHE A 147 4.92 -8.73 -16.60
CA PHE A 147 4.57 -7.80 -17.68
C PHE A 147 5.79 -7.24 -18.44
N PRO A 148 6.92 -6.87 -17.78
CA PRO A 148 8.14 -6.52 -18.51
C PRO A 148 8.62 -7.61 -19.47
N ALA A 149 8.60 -8.88 -19.06
CA ALA A 149 9.00 -9.99 -19.94
C ALA A 149 8.02 -10.16 -21.11
N LEU A 150 6.71 -10.12 -20.85
CA LEU A 150 5.70 -10.20 -21.91
C LEU A 150 5.83 -9.05 -22.92
N ALA A 151 6.03 -7.83 -22.45
CA ALA A 151 6.25 -6.65 -23.30
C ALA A 151 7.54 -6.78 -24.13
N HIS A 152 8.63 -7.24 -23.50
CA HIS A 152 9.89 -7.47 -24.19
C HIS A 152 9.75 -8.45 -25.34
N PHE A 153 9.05 -9.57 -25.14
CA PHE A 153 8.93 -10.56 -26.19
C PHE A 153 7.87 -10.21 -27.24
N SER A 154 6.77 -9.54 -26.88
CA SER A 154 5.69 -9.23 -27.83
C SER A 154 6.12 -8.38 -29.03
N GLN A 155 7.22 -7.62 -28.93
CA GLN A 155 7.75 -6.85 -30.05
C GLN A 155 8.51 -7.68 -31.10
N PHE A 156 8.95 -8.89 -30.75
CA PHE A 156 9.72 -9.75 -31.64
C PHE A 156 8.87 -10.79 -32.36
N TYR A 157 7.65 -11.02 -31.87
CA TYR A 157 6.76 -12.06 -32.37
C TYR A 157 5.41 -11.46 -32.72
N HIS A 158 5.12 -11.35 -34.01
CA HIS A 158 3.83 -10.88 -34.51
C HIS A 158 3.19 -11.94 -35.40
N THR A 159 1.88 -12.12 -35.23
CA THR A 159 1.08 -12.85 -36.22
C THR A 159 0.82 -11.97 -37.44
N ASN A 160 0.82 -12.57 -38.63
CA ASN A 160 0.35 -11.92 -39.87
C ASN A 160 -1.18 -12.02 -40.02
N ASP A 161 -1.90 -12.41 -38.96
CA ASP A 161 -3.36 -12.50 -38.98
C ASP A 161 -3.98 -11.10 -39.07
N GLU A 162 -4.44 -10.73 -40.27
CA GLU A 162 -5.10 -9.45 -40.53
C GLU A 162 -6.36 -9.26 -39.65
N ALA A 163 -7.01 -10.35 -39.22
CA ALA A 163 -8.16 -10.26 -38.33
C ALA A 163 -7.79 -9.74 -36.93
N ALA A 164 -6.54 -9.96 -36.49
CA ALA A 164 -6.04 -9.46 -35.20
C ALA A 164 -5.72 -7.95 -35.22
N LEU A 165 -5.53 -7.36 -36.41
CA LEU A 165 -5.26 -5.92 -36.56
C LEU A 165 -6.53 -5.08 -36.39
N CYS A 166 -7.67 -5.58 -36.85
CA CYS A 166 -8.95 -4.87 -36.91
C CYS A 166 -8.98 -3.63 -37.84
N ASP A 167 -7.98 -3.44 -38.72
CA ASP A 167 -7.80 -2.21 -39.52
C ASP A 167 -8.94 -1.89 -40.53
N GLY A 168 -9.87 -2.82 -40.77
CA GLY A 168 -11.04 -2.64 -41.64
C GLY A 168 -12.40 -2.77 -40.93
N VAL A 169 -12.41 -2.91 -39.61
CA VAL A 169 -13.65 -3.13 -38.85
C VAL A 169 -14.37 -1.80 -38.66
N ALA A 170 -15.47 -1.59 -39.38
CA ALA A 170 -16.35 -0.45 -39.17
C ALA A 170 -17.23 -0.69 -37.93
N GLY A 171 -17.13 0.19 -36.93
CA GLY A 171 -17.66 -0.12 -35.61
C GLY A 171 -17.89 1.07 -34.69
N VAL A 172 -17.76 0.82 -33.39
CA VAL A 172 -17.82 1.80 -32.30
C VAL A 172 -16.74 2.88 -32.48
N THR A 173 -15.59 2.52 -33.03
CA THR A 173 -14.52 3.45 -33.39
C THR A 173 -13.78 2.98 -34.66
N ASN A 174 -12.83 3.77 -35.14
CA ASN A 174 -11.95 3.39 -36.24
C ASN A 174 -10.68 2.71 -35.68
N TRP A 175 -10.72 1.38 -35.59
CA TRP A 175 -9.70 0.59 -34.92
C TRP A 175 -8.28 0.74 -35.50
N GLY A 176 -8.14 0.92 -36.81
CA GLY A 176 -6.83 1.06 -37.46
C GLY A 176 -6.05 2.30 -37.00
N PRO A 177 -6.59 3.52 -37.14
CA PRO A 177 -5.99 4.74 -36.59
C PRO A 177 -5.75 4.65 -35.08
N CYS A 178 -6.70 4.12 -34.33
CA CYS A 178 -6.55 3.91 -32.88
C CYS A 178 -5.34 3.01 -32.55
N ARG A 179 -5.16 1.89 -33.28
CA ARG A 179 -3.99 1.02 -33.14
C ARG A 179 -2.67 1.75 -33.42
N LEU A 180 -2.61 2.53 -34.50
CA LEU A 180 -1.42 3.28 -34.89
C LEU A 180 -1.05 4.33 -33.84
N LEU A 181 -2.04 5.06 -33.31
CA LEU A 181 -1.83 6.01 -32.21
C LEU A 181 -1.31 5.31 -30.95
N GLY A 182 -1.87 4.16 -30.59
CA GLY A 182 -1.42 3.37 -29.45
C GLY A 182 0.03 2.88 -29.60
N MET A 183 0.41 2.45 -30.81
CA MET A 183 1.80 2.07 -31.12
C MET A 183 2.76 3.27 -31.02
N GLU A 184 2.40 4.40 -31.62
CA GLU A 184 3.20 5.63 -31.58
C GLU A 184 3.38 6.12 -30.13
N TRP A 185 2.33 6.07 -29.32
CA TRP A 185 2.40 6.41 -27.90
C TRP A 185 3.40 5.52 -27.14
N ILE A 186 3.36 4.21 -27.37
CA ILE A 186 4.30 3.27 -26.74
C ILE A 186 5.73 3.47 -27.23
N GLU A 187 5.93 3.73 -28.52
CA GLU A 187 7.26 4.05 -29.07
C GLU A 187 7.84 5.30 -28.41
N GLN A 188 7.07 6.39 -28.34
CA GLN A 188 7.47 7.61 -27.65
C GLN A 188 7.72 7.39 -26.16
N TYR A 189 6.95 6.50 -25.52
CA TYR A 189 7.15 6.17 -24.11
C TYR A 189 8.53 5.57 -23.86
N TYR A 190 9.06 4.75 -24.77
CA TYR A 190 10.37 4.11 -24.60
C TYR A 190 11.56 4.90 -25.17
N MET A 191 11.32 6.05 -25.81
CA MET A 191 12.40 6.95 -26.26
C MET A 191 12.96 7.76 -25.08
N GLU A 192 14.19 7.45 -24.63
CA GLU A 192 14.82 8.08 -23.45
C GLU A 192 15.34 9.52 -23.70
N ASP A 193 15.64 9.89 -24.95
CA ASP A 193 16.41 11.10 -25.29
C ASP A 193 15.59 12.32 -25.77
N ASN A 194 14.26 12.32 -25.66
CA ASN A 194 13.43 13.41 -26.16
C ASN A 194 13.13 14.47 -25.06
N PRO A 195 13.66 15.70 -25.15
CA PRO A 195 13.36 16.77 -24.17
C PRO A 195 11.89 17.21 -24.19
N ASP A 196 11.18 17.00 -25.30
CA ASP A 196 9.74 17.27 -25.47
C ASP A 196 8.89 16.01 -25.25
N ARG A 197 9.46 14.96 -24.65
CA ARG A 197 8.78 13.67 -24.42
C ARG A 197 7.47 13.83 -23.67
N ASN A 198 7.43 14.62 -22.61
CA ASN A 198 6.23 14.73 -21.78
C ASN A 198 5.07 15.38 -22.54
N SER A 199 5.32 16.48 -23.27
CA SER A 199 4.27 17.15 -24.04
C SER A 199 3.78 16.30 -25.22
N THR A 200 4.68 15.55 -25.87
CA THR A 200 4.34 14.63 -26.95
C THR A 200 3.54 13.43 -26.43
N LEU A 201 3.96 12.86 -25.29
CA LEU A 201 3.22 11.78 -24.63
C LEU A 201 1.83 12.24 -24.18
N ASP A 202 1.72 13.45 -23.64
CA ASP A 202 0.43 14.03 -23.25
C ASP A 202 -0.52 14.16 -24.44
N ALA A 203 -0.02 14.68 -25.57
CA ALA A 203 -0.82 14.82 -26.79
C ALA A 203 -1.29 13.46 -27.33
N LEU A 204 -0.37 12.51 -27.50
CA LEU A 204 -0.70 11.15 -27.99
C LEU A 204 -1.60 10.38 -27.05
N LEU A 205 -1.47 10.62 -25.74
CA LEU A 205 -2.36 10.05 -24.74
C LEU A 205 -3.77 10.63 -24.87
N VAL A 206 -3.91 11.94 -25.04
CA VAL A 206 -5.21 12.58 -25.31
C VAL A 206 -5.84 12.03 -26.60
N ASP A 207 -5.08 11.90 -27.69
CA ASP A 207 -5.60 11.32 -28.93
C ASP A 207 -6.00 9.84 -28.75
N SER A 208 -5.26 9.10 -27.93
CA SER A 208 -5.63 7.73 -27.55
C SER A 208 -6.86 7.69 -26.65
N LEU A 209 -7.11 8.73 -25.85
CA LEU A 209 -8.31 8.84 -25.01
C LEU A 209 -9.56 9.06 -25.84
N ASP A 210 -9.49 9.79 -26.95
CA ASP A 210 -10.66 9.95 -27.83
C ASP A 210 -11.17 8.59 -28.34
N CYS A 211 -10.25 7.68 -28.68
CA CYS A 211 -10.61 6.28 -29.00
C CYS A 211 -11.21 5.53 -27.81
N SER A 212 -10.69 5.76 -26.60
CA SER A 212 -11.21 5.14 -25.37
C SER A 212 -12.61 5.65 -25.01
N ASP A 213 -12.83 6.95 -25.14
CA ASP A 213 -14.10 7.60 -24.83
C ASP A 213 -15.21 7.00 -25.68
N ASP A 214 -15.02 6.89 -27.01
CA ASP A 214 -15.95 6.22 -27.93
C ASP A 214 -16.32 4.79 -27.49
N ILE A 215 -15.33 4.02 -27.05
CA ILE A 215 -15.53 2.65 -26.56
C ILE A 215 -16.32 2.64 -25.26
N MET A 216 -15.95 3.52 -24.32
CA MET A 216 -16.42 3.51 -22.94
C MET A 216 -17.70 4.31 -22.68
N GLN A 217 -18.28 5.00 -23.68
CA GLN A 217 -19.48 5.85 -23.52
C GLN A 217 -20.68 5.13 -22.86
N SER A 218 -20.83 3.82 -23.10
CA SER A 218 -21.96 3.03 -22.59
C SER A 218 -21.62 1.55 -22.45
N ALA A 219 -22.40 0.82 -21.65
CA ALA A 219 -22.29 -0.64 -21.58
C ALA A 219 -22.54 -1.33 -22.95
N GLN A 220 -23.35 -0.71 -23.81
CA GLN A 220 -23.65 -1.23 -25.15
C GLN A 220 -22.46 -1.05 -26.11
N THR A 221 -21.83 0.13 -26.11
CA THR A 221 -20.61 0.39 -26.90
C THR A 221 -19.46 -0.47 -26.43
N LEU A 222 -19.30 -0.66 -25.11
CA LEU A 222 -18.29 -1.56 -24.55
C LEU A 222 -18.48 -3.01 -25.04
N SER A 223 -19.71 -3.54 -24.97
CA SER A 223 -20.01 -4.89 -25.45
C SER A 223 -19.74 -5.02 -26.96
N ARG A 224 -20.16 -4.02 -27.75
CA ARG A 224 -19.92 -4.01 -29.20
C ARG A 224 -18.44 -3.94 -29.53
N ALA A 225 -17.67 -3.09 -28.85
CA ALA A 225 -16.24 -2.95 -29.06
C ALA A 225 -15.50 -4.27 -28.78
N ARG A 226 -15.89 -4.98 -27.73
CA ARG A 226 -15.37 -6.33 -27.42
C ARG A 226 -15.64 -7.32 -28.56
N ASP A 227 -16.80 -7.24 -29.20
CA ASP A 227 -17.20 -8.16 -30.27
C ASP A 227 -16.57 -7.76 -31.62
N GLU A 228 -16.38 -6.46 -31.87
CA GLU A 228 -15.78 -5.89 -33.10
C GLU A 228 -14.25 -6.07 -33.14
N CYS A 229 -13.55 -5.74 -32.05
CA CYS A 229 -12.10 -5.90 -31.95
C CYS A 229 -11.69 -6.27 -30.52
N PRO A 230 -11.68 -7.56 -30.16
CA PRO A 230 -11.38 -8.00 -28.79
C PRO A 230 -10.02 -7.53 -28.26
N LEU A 231 -8.99 -7.49 -29.13
CA LEU A 231 -7.63 -7.08 -28.79
C LEU A 231 -7.52 -5.55 -28.62
N GLY A 232 -8.13 -4.78 -29.51
CA GLY A 232 -8.22 -3.32 -29.38
C GLY A 232 -9.00 -2.91 -28.14
N HIS A 233 -10.13 -3.57 -27.85
CA HIS A 233 -10.89 -3.38 -26.62
C HIS A 233 -10.04 -3.69 -25.37
N LEU A 234 -9.27 -4.79 -25.36
CA LEU A 234 -8.37 -5.11 -24.26
C LEU A 234 -7.27 -4.04 -24.10
N PHE A 235 -6.65 -3.58 -25.19
CA PHE A 235 -5.65 -2.51 -25.17
C PHE A 235 -6.22 -1.23 -24.53
N TYR A 236 -7.35 -0.71 -25.02
CA TYR A 236 -7.92 0.53 -24.48
C TYR A 236 -8.47 0.39 -23.07
N THR A 237 -8.94 -0.80 -22.67
CA THR A 237 -9.29 -1.05 -21.26
C THR A 237 -8.04 -1.00 -20.37
N ALA A 238 -6.93 -1.59 -20.81
CA ALA A 238 -5.67 -1.53 -20.08
C ALA A 238 -5.10 -0.10 -20.04
N THR A 239 -5.26 0.69 -21.11
CA THR A 239 -4.88 2.11 -21.12
C THR A 239 -5.75 2.92 -20.16
N GLY A 240 -7.06 2.66 -20.13
CA GLY A 240 -7.96 3.24 -19.12
C GLY A 240 -7.54 2.90 -17.68
N LEU A 241 -7.01 1.70 -17.44
CA LEU A 241 -6.47 1.29 -16.14
C LEU A 241 -5.24 2.13 -15.73
N ILE A 242 -4.28 2.37 -16.64
CA ILE A 242 -3.15 3.29 -16.41
C ILE A 242 -3.66 4.67 -16.04
N MET A 243 -4.60 5.19 -16.83
CA MET A 243 -5.12 6.54 -16.67
C MET A 243 -5.80 6.71 -15.33
N ALA A 244 -6.64 5.75 -14.97
CA ALA A 244 -7.36 5.77 -13.72
C ALA A 244 -6.39 5.61 -12.51
N ALA A 245 -5.29 4.86 -12.68
CA ALA A 245 -4.24 4.72 -11.66
C ALA A 245 -3.36 5.97 -11.53
N GLY A 246 -2.97 6.59 -12.65
CA GLY A 246 -2.12 7.78 -12.69
C GLY A 246 -2.84 9.06 -12.34
N ALA A 247 -4.12 9.18 -12.71
CA ALA A 247 -4.89 10.37 -12.43
C ALA A 247 -5.18 10.54 -10.94
N GLY A 248 -5.20 9.47 -10.13
CA GLY A 248 -5.38 9.49 -8.66
C GLY A 248 -6.68 10.15 -8.12
N ARG A 249 -7.40 10.86 -8.99
CA ARG A 249 -8.49 11.82 -8.71
C ARG A 249 -9.84 11.34 -9.25
N PHE A 250 -9.87 10.37 -10.16
CA PHE A 250 -11.10 9.82 -10.75
C PHE A 250 -11.29 8.33 -10.39
N THR A 251 -10.99 7.98 -9.14
CA THR A 251 -11.00 6.58 -8.67
C THR A 251 -12.40 5.98 -8.55
N ASP A 252 -13.45 6.78 -8.72
CA ASP A 252 -14.83 6.31 -8.77
C ASP A 252 -15.03 5.26 -9.89
N ASP A 253 -14.21 5.30 -10.95
CA ASP A 253 -14.30 4.41 -12.12
C ASP A 253 -13.09 3.46 -12.30
N LEU A 254 -12.15 3.37 -11.35
CA LEU A 254 -11.07 2.36 -11.38
C LEU A 254 -11.57 0.90 -11.33
N PRO A 255 -12.56 0.56 -10.47
CA PRO A 255 -13.11 -0.79 -10.34
C PRO A 255 -13.47 -1.51 -11.67
N PRO A 256 -14.19 -0.90 -12.63
CA PRO A 256 -14.53 -1.59 -13.87
C PRO A 256 -13.30 -2.00 -14.69
N TYR A 257 -12.27 -1.18 -14.85
CA TYR A 257 -11.17 -1.47 -15.80
C TYR A 257 -10.37 -2.72 -15.43
N GLY A 258 -9.90 -2.85 -14.19
CA GLY A 258 -9.11 -4.02 -13.78
C GLY A 258 -9.88 -5.34 -13.95
N LYS A 259 -11.18 -5.34 -13.62
CA LYS A 259 -12.05 -6.51 -13.82
C LYS A 259 -12.31 -6.80 -15.29
N VAL A 260 -12.46 -5.78 -16.13
CA VAL A 260 -12.65 -5.94 -17.57
C VAL A 260 -11.37 -6.48 -18.21
N VAL A 261 -10.18 -6.02 -17.79
CA VAL A 261 -8.89 -6.60 -18.20
C VAL A 261 -8.79 -8.08 -17.79
N ASP A 262 -9.10 -8.41 -16.52
CA ASP A 262 -9.09 -9.81 -16.05
C ASP A 262 -10.06 -10.71 -16.84
N GLN A 263 -11.23 -10.18 -17.20
CA GLN A 263 -12.21 -10.89 -18.02
C GLN A 263 -11.74 -11.07 -19.47
N ALA A 264 -11.12 -10.04 -20.05
CA ALA A 264 -10.60 -10.08 -21.41
C ALA A 264 -9.38 -11.02 -21.52
N ILE A 265 -8.43 -10.96 -20.57
CA ILE A 265 -7.33 -11.93 -20.48
C ILE A 265 -7.89 -13.35 -20.38
N ARG A 266 -8.97 -13.57 -19.62
CA ARG A 266 -9.62 -14.88 -19.51
C ARG A 266 -10.30 -15.35 -20.80
N ALA A 267 -10.89 -14.42 -21.55
CA ALA A 267 -11.65 -14.74 -22.75
C ALA A 267 -10.77 -15.00 -23.98
N LEU A 268 -9.57 -14.42 -24.02
CA LEU A 268 -8.65 -14.52 -25.16
C LEU A 268 -7.54 -15.55 -24.88
N PRO A 269 -7.21 -16.43 -25.84
CA PRO A 269 -6.07 -17.32 -25.69
C PRO A 269 -4.76 -16.54 -25.54
N PHE A 270 -3.91 -16.94 -24.60
CA PHE A 270 -2.62 -16.27 -24.32
C PHE A 270 -1.83 -15.98 -25.59
N HIS A 271 -1.66 -16.98 -26.46
CA HIS A 271 -0.86 -16.85 -27.67
C HIS A 271 -1.41 -15.80 -28.65
N VAL A 272 -2.74 -15.58 -28.70
CA VAL A 272 -3.36 -14.54 -29.52
C VAL A 272 -3.03 -13.15 -28.98
N VAL A 273 -3.07 -12.97 -27.66
CA VAL A 273 -2.74 -11.68 -27.01
C VAL A 273 -1.23 -11.43 -27.07
N SER A 274 -0.43 -12.47 -26.85
CA SER A 274 1.04 -12.50 -26.87
C SER A 274 1.63 -12.08 -28.22
N LEU A 275 1.03 -12.54 -29.32
CA LEU A 275 1.46 -12.26 -30.70
C LEU A 275 0.72 -11.10 -31.35
N SER A 276 -0.12 -10.40 -30.58
CA SER A 276 -0.93 -9.32 -31.09
C SER A 276 -0.07 -8.14 -31.55
N PRO A 277 -0.45 -7.46 -32.65
CA PRO A 277 0.14 -6.17 -33.03
C PRO A 277 -0.34 -5.01 -32.14
N TRP A 278 -1.25 -5.24 -31.20
CA TRP A 278 -1.65 -4.26 -30.20
C TRP A 278 -0.68 -4.30 -29.02
N PRO A 279 -0.17 -3.15 -28.52
CA PRO A 279 0.90 -3.14 -27.52
C PRO A 279 0.37 -3.34 -26.08
N ILE A 280 -0.52 -4.31 -25.88
CA ILE A 280 -1.24 -4.59 -24.63
C ILE A 280 -0.28 -4.82 -23.47
N TRP A 281 0.77 -5.62 -23.67
CA TRP A 281 1.73 -5.94 -22.61
C TRP A 281 2.59 -4.76 -22.23
N HIS A 282 2.88 -3.84 -23.16
CA HIS A 282 3.58 -2.60 -22.85
C HIS A 282 2.74 -1.71 -21.93
N VAL A 283 1.44 -1.57 -22.22
CA VAL A 283 0.50 -0.87 -21.33
C VAL A 283 0.48 -1.50 -19.94
N LEU A 284 0.35 -2.82 -19.85
CA LEU A 284 0.37 -3.51 -18.55
C LEU A 284 1.73 -3.41 -17.84
N CYS A 285 2.83 -3.29 -18.59
CA CYS A 285 4.15 -3.01 -18.04
C CYS A 285 4.21 -1.60 -17.44
N ILE A 286 3.71 -0.58 -18.14
CA ILE A 286 3.63 0.81 -17.63
C ILE A 286 2.75 0.84 -16.38
N PHE A 287 1.60 0.16 -16.39
CA PHE A 287 0.75 0.02 -15.21
C PHE A 287 1.52 -0.63 -14.04
N ALA A 288 2.31 -1.68 -14.30
CA ALA A 288 3.17 -2.29 -13.29
C ALA A 288 4.21 -1.29 -12.73
N ASP A 289 4.89 -0.55 -13.61
CA ASP A 289 5.91 0.44 -13.25
C ASP A 289 5.33 1.55 -12.39
N MET A 290 4.11 2.01 -12.69
CA MET A 290 3.39 2.99 -11.86
C MET A 290 3.10 2.46 -10.47
N ASN A 291 2.61 1.22 -10.37
CA ASN A 291 2.29 0.60 -9.08
C ASN A 291 3.54 0.24 -8.26
N LYS A 292 4.71 0.11 -8.90
CA LYS A 292 6.01 -0.12 -8.26
C LYS A 292 6.75 1.17 -7.93
N GLY A 293 6.16 2.33 -8.22
CA GLY A 293 6.77 3.64 -7.98
C GLY A 293 7.94 3.98 -8.91
N ALA A 294 8.10 3.27 -10.04
CA ALA A 294 9.08 3.62 -11.06
C ALA A 294 8.63 4.85 -11.88
N TRP A 295 7.32 5.11 -11.96
CA TRP A 295 6.76 6.25 -12.67
C TRP A 295 5.54 6.82 -11.93
N PHE A 296 5.61 8.07 -11.46
CA PHE A 296 4.47 8.79 -10.88
C PHE A 296 4.45 10.22 -11.43
N TRP A 297 3.31 10.62 -12.00
CA TRP A 297 3.13 11.97 -12.55
C TRP A 297 3.06 13.00 -11.40
N GLY A 298 3.92 14.03 -11.43
CA GLY A 298 3.71 15.26 -10.66
C GLY A 298 4.34 15.37 -9.26
N GLY A 299 5.20 14.44 -8.85
CA GLY A 299 6.08 14.65 -7.70
C GLY A 299 5.61 14.15 -6.33
N ASP A 300 6.62 13.99 -5.50
CA ASP A 300 6.77 13.38 -4.17
C ASP A 300 6.44 11.88 -4.00
N ARG A 301 7.48 11.14 -3.62
CA ARG A 301 7.61 9.67 -3.61
C ARG A 301 7.00 9.02 -2.35
N LYS A 302 6.16 9.74 -1.59
CA LYS A 302 5.67 9.34 -0.26
C LYS A 302 4.95 7.98 -0.26
N TYR A 303 4.42 7.55 -1.41
CA TYR A 303 3.61 6.33 -1.58
C TYR A 303 4.27 5.23 -2.42
N MET A 304 5.60 5.24 -2.62
CA MET A 304 6.27 4.12 -3.31
C MET A 304 6.03 2.81 -2.55
N ARG A 305 5.17 1.96 -3.10
CA ARG A 305 5.06 0.57 -2.69
C ARG A 305 6.07 -0.24 -3.48
N LEU A 306 6.99 -0.90 -2.78
CA LEU A 306 7.85 -1.87 -3.43
C LEU A 306 7.11 -3.22 -3.44
N PHE A 307 7.63 -4.14 -4.23
CA PHE A 307 7.04 -5.47 -4.36
C PHE A 307 6.87 -6.18 -3.02
N SER A 308 5.89 -7.06 -2.89
CA SER A 308 5.72 -7.95 -1.71
C SER A 308 5.68 -7.19 -0.37
N ASP A 309 5.24 -5.94 -0.40
CA ASP A 309 5.38 -4.96 0.69
C ASP A 309 4.83 -5.42 2.04
N TRP A 310 3.92 -6.37 2.02
CA TRP A 310 3.38 -6.94 3.24
C TRP A 310 4.34 -7.97 3.80
N ASN A 311 4.92 -8.85 2.96
CA ASN A 311 5.64 -10.04 3.37
C ASN A 311 4.94 -10.64 4.60
N LEU A 312 3.61 -10.76 4.56
CA LEU A 312 2.72 -11.30 5.61
C LEU A 312 1.95 -12.49 5.02
N ARG A 313 1.81 -13.57 5.80
CA ARG A 313 0.90 -14.67 5.45
C ARG A 313 -0.45 -14.40 6.10
N ASN A 314 -1.49 -15.04 5.59
CA ASN A 314 -2.85 -14.92 6.14
C ASN A 314 -2.91 -15.30 7.62
N ASP A 315 -2.14 -16.31 8.01
CA ASP A 315 -2.02 -16.83 9.37
C ASP A 315 -1.11 -15.99 10.28
N GLU A 316 -0.59 -14.89 9.75
CA GLU A 316 0.34 -13.99 10.44
C GLU A 316 -0.22 -12.58 10.62
N LEU A 317 -1.30 -12.26 9.91
CA LEU A 317 -2.11 -11.05 10.14
C LEU A 317 -2.75 -11.03 11.54
N SER A 318 -2.85 -12.17 12.21
CA SER A 318 -3.18 -12.22 13.63
C SER A 318 -2.27 -13.24 14.30
N PRO A 319 -1.16 -12.81 14.92
CA PRO A 319 -0.07 -13.70 15.32
C PRO A 319 -0.50 -14.85 16.24
N LEU A 320 -1.59 -14.65 16.99
CA LEU A 320 -2.14 -15.60 17.95
C LEU A 320 -3.38 -16.34 17.44
N ALA A 321 -3.98 -15.95 16.31
CA ALA A 321 -5.13 -16.67 15.77
C ALA A 321 -4.69 -17.99 15.13
N SER A 322 -5.59 -18.98 15.13
CA SER A 322 -5.34 -20.28 14.52
C SER A 322 -5.16 -20.15 13.00
N PRO A 323 -4.03 -20.61 12.42
CA PRO A 323 -3.84 -20.71 10.97
C PRO A 323 -4.92 -21.50 10.24
N ASP A 324 -5.55 -22.47 10.94
CA ASP A 324 -6.64 -23.30 10.39
C ASP A 324 -7.91 -22.48 10.07
N ASN A 325 -8.04 -21.26 10.60
CA ASN A 325 -9.17 -20.39 10.36
C ASN A 325 -8.84 -19.43 9.21
N ILE A 326 -9.58 -19.54 8.11
CA ILE A 326 -9.43 -18.65 6.95
C ILE A 326 -9.55 -17.18 7.42
N PHE A 327 -8.60 -16.33 7.04
CA PHE A 327 -8.57 -14.92 7.40
C PHE A 327 -9.91 -14.24 7.08
N LEU A 328 -10.41 -13.42 8.00
CA LEU A 328 -11.73 -12.77 7.96
C LEU A 328 -12.95 -13.72 7.87
N SER A 329 -12.80 -15.04 7.98
CA SER A 329 -13.95 -15.94 8.15
C SER A 329 -14.68 -15.70 9.49
N PRO A 330 -15.96 -16.08 9.63
CA PRO A 330 -16.69 -15.89 10.88
C PRO A 330 -15.98 -16.48 12.11
N LYS A 331 -15.39 -17.68 11.98
CA LYS A 331 -14.65 -18.34 13.05
C LYS A 331 -13.36 -17.60 13.41
N TRP A 332 -12.65 -17.11 12.40
CA TRP A 332 -11.46 -16.27 12.60
C TRP A 332 -11.83 -14.96 13.32
N ARG A 333 -12.92 -14.29 12.91
CA ARG A 333 -13.37 -13.03 13.52
C ARG A 333 -13.75 -13.19 14.98
N GLU A 334 -14.44 -14.27 15.31
CA GLU A 334 -14.81 -14.61 16.68
C GLU A 334 -13.58 -14.90 17.54
N GLU A 335 -12.63 -15.69 17.02
CA GLU A 335 -11.38 -16.02 17.72
C GLU A 335 -10.56 -14.76 18.03
N VAL A 336 -10.32 -13.91 17.02
CA VAL A 336 -9.57 -12.67 17.18
C VAL A 336 -10.25 -11.76 18.20
N SER A 337 -11.56 -11.55 18.09
CA SER A 337 -12.26 -10.65 19.01
C SER A 337 -12.12 -11.12 20.45
N LYS A 338 -12.39 -12.40 20.71
CA LYS A 338 -12.27 -13.00 22.05
C LYS A 338 -10.84 -12.91 22.60
N LYS A 339 -9.83 -13.20 21.78
CA LYS A 339 -8.43 -13.17 22.21
C LYS A 339 -7.97 -11.77 22.54
N VAL A 340 -8.26 -10.79 21.69
CA VAL A 340 -7.89 -9.39 21.94
C VAL A 340 -8.61 -8.85 23.17
N ASP A 341 -9.91 -9.08 23.30
CA ASP A 341 -10.68 -8.62 24.46
C ASP A 341 -10.18 -9.24 25.77
N PHE A 342 -9.72 -10.50 25.72
CA PHE A 342 -9.06 -11.15 26.86
C PHE A 342 -7.72 -10.48 27.19
N LEU A 343 -6.84 -10.29 26.19
CA LEU A 343 -5.51 -9.69 26.38
C LEU A 343 -5.58 -8.26 26.92
N VAL A 344 -6.54 -7.44 26.48
CA VAL A 344 -6.71 -6.05 26.93
C VAL A 344 -7.09 -5.96 28.42
N GLN A 345 -7.67 -7.01 29.00
CA GLN A 345 -8.09 -7.02 30.42
C GLN A 345 -6.99 -7.46 31.39
N MET A 346 -5.89 -8.04 30.89
CA MET A 346 -4.82 -8.57 31.74
C MET A 346 -3.99 -7.42 32.35
N ASP A 347 -3.33 -7.66 33.49
CA ASP A 347 -2.19 -6.84 33.91
C ASP A 347 -0.95 -7.13 33.03
N HIS A 348 0.11 -6.35 33.18
CA HIS A 348 1.29 -6.45 32.30
C HIS A 348 2.07 -7.76 32.47
N GLU A 349 2.25 -8.24 33.71
CA GLU A 349 2.99 -9.47 34.00
C GLU A 349 2.29 -10.68 33.37
N SER A 350 0.99 -10.82 33.68
CA SER A 350 0.14 -11.90 33.14
C SER A 350 0.04 -11.84 31.61
N TYR A 351 0.01 -10.62 31.06
CA TYR A 351 0.00 -10.39 29.62
C TYR A 351 1.28 -10.90 28.94
N VAL A 352 2.47 -10.54 29.46
CA VAL A 352 3.75 -10.96 28.88
C VAL A 352 3.89 -12.48 28.91
N GLU A 353 3.55 -13.10 30.04
CA GLU A 353 3.55 -14.56 30.19
C GLU A 353 2.61 -15.23 29.18
N THR A 354 1.38 -14.72 29.08
CA THR A 354 0.37 -15.27 28.16
C THR A 354 0.81 -15.17 26.71
N LEU A 355 1.36 -14.02 26.29
CA LEU A 355 1.90 -13.87 24.94
C LEU A 355 3.02 -14.87 24.66
N HIS A 356 3.93 -15.08 25.62
CA HIS A 356 5.03 -16.03 25.46
C HIS A 356 4.50 -17.45 25.27
N VAL A 357 3.55 -17.86 26.12
CA VAL A 357 2.96 -19.21 26.09
C VAL A 357 2.17 -19.44 24.79
N GLU A 358 1.31 -18.50 24.39
CA GLU A 358 0.49 -18.66 23.19
C GLU A 358 1.33 -18.59 21.91
N ALA A 359 2.36 -17.74 21.84
CA ALA A 359 3.30 -17.73 20.72
C ALA A 359 4.05 -19.06 20.59
N ARG A 360 4.62 -19.58 21.69
CA ARG A 360 5.30 -20.89 21.67
C ARG A 360 4.34 -22.01 21.29
N ARG A 361 3.13 -22.03 21.86
CA ARG A 361 2.10 -23.02 21.52
C ARG A 361 1.73 -22.99 20.05
N ARG A 362 1.66 -21.80 19.45
CA ARG A 362 1.47 -21.65 18.00
C ARG A 362 2.64 -22.29 17.27
N GLU A 363 3.86 -21.96 17.64
CA GLU A 363 5.07 -22.40 16.93
C GLU A 363 5.22 -23.93 17.00
N ASP A 364 4.90 -24.52 18.15
CA ASP A 364 4.91 -25.97 18.37
C ASP A 364 3.88 -26.70 17.47
N ARG A 365 2.73 -26.08 17.20
CA ARG A 365 1.64 -26.72 16.45
C ARG A 365 1.71 -26.51 14.94
N TRP A 366 2.12 -25.32 14.49
CA TRP A 366 2.07 -24.93 13.07
C TRP A 366 3.42 -24.54 12.49
N GLY A 367 4.51 -24.74 13.25
CA GLY A 367 5.85 -24.35 12.85
C GLY A 367 6.18 -22.89 13.20
N PRO A 368 7.46 -22.52 13.04
CA PRO A 368 7.98 -21.23 13.49
C PRO A 368 7.25 -20.05 12.84
N LEU A 369 7.06 -19.00 13.62
CA LEU A 369 6.64 -17.70 13.11
C LEU A 369 7.70 -17.13 12.18
N ARG A 370 7.31 -16.37 11.16
CA ARG A 370 8.31 -15.62 10.39
C ARG A 370 8.97 -14.56 11.26
N PRO A 371 10.26 -14.26 11.03
CA PRO A 371 11.02 -13.32 11.84
C PRO A 371 10.32 -11.97 12.06
N ILE A 372 9.66 -11.44 11.01
CA ILE A 372 8.91 -10.18 11.06
C ILE A 372 7.76 -10.20 12.08
N VAL A 373 7.06 -11.34 12.22
CA VAL A 373 5.94 -11.51 13.15
C VAL A 373 6.44 -11.80 14.56
N ARG A 374 7.46 -12.67 14.66
CA ARG A 374 8.10 -13.01 15.93
C ARG A 374 8.66 -11.75 16.61
N SER A 375 9.39 -10.94 15.85
CA SER A 375 9.94 -9.67 16.36
C SER A 375 8.87 -8.66 16.74
N LEU A 376 7.68 -8.70 16.13
CA LEU A 376 6.55 -7.87 16.53
C LEU A 376 5.94 -8.32 17.86
N ILE A 377 5.82 -9.63 18.09
CA ILE A 377 5.44 -10.18 19.41
C ILE A 377 6.47 -9.78 20.46
N ASP A 378 7.76 -9.93 20.17
CA ASP A 378 8.84 -9.56 21.10
C ASP A 378 8.80 -8.04 21.39
N ALA A 379 8.51 -7.20 20.39
CA ALA A 379 8.32 -5.75 20.58
C ALA A 379 7.10 -5.44 21.46
N ALA A 380 5.97 -6.14 21.29
CA ALA A 380 4.78 -5.97 22.13
C ALA A 380 5.03 -6.39 23.59
N GLN A 381 5.82 -7.44 23.81
CA GLN A 381 6.27 -7.84 25.14
C GLN A 381 7.18 -6.77 25.76
N ALA A 382 8.13 -6.23 24.99
CA ALA A 382 9.00 -5.14 25.43
C ALA A 382 8.19 -3.88 25.81
N VAL A 383 7.14 -3.53 25.05
CA VAL A 383 6.22 -2.43 25.39
C VAL A 383 5.55 -2.68 26.74
N ALA A 384 5.00 -3.88 26.97
CA ALA A 384 4.31 -4.18 28.23
C ALA A 384 5.27 -4.15 29.43
N SER A 385 6.47 -4.73 29.31
CA SER A 385 7.49 -4.67 30.36
C SER A 385 7.95 -3.25 30.67
N ALA A 386 8.08 -2.39 29.64
CA ALA A 386 8.40 -0.97 29.82
C ALA A 386 7.34 -0.25 30.66
N LEU A 387 6.06 -0.51 30.38
CA LEU A 387 4.92 0.13 31.04
C LEU A 387 4.73 -0.37 32.46
N GLU A 388 4.96 -1.65 32.71
CA GLU A 388 5.00 -2.23 34.05
C GLU A 388 6.05 -1.55 34.92
N TRP A 389 7.28 -1.43 34.40
CA TRP A 389 8.37 -0.76 35.11
C TRP A 389 8.06 0.71 35.41
N GLN A 390 7.32 1.39 34.54
CA GLN A 390 6.88 2.78 34.74
C GLN A 390 5.61 2.92 35.60
N GLY A 391 4.97 1.81 36.01
CA GLY A 391 3.73 1.83 36.76
C GLY A 391 2.55 2.45 35.99
N LEU A 392 2.56 2.38 34.66
CA LEU A 392 1.48 2.91 33.83
C LEU A 392 0.39 1.87 33.68
N PRO A 393 -0.89 2.18 33.95
CA PRO A 393 -1.95 1.17 33.95
C PRO A 393 -2.37 0.72 32.56
N ARG A 394 -2.07 1.51 31.52
CA ARG A 394 -2.57 1.32 30.17
C ARG A 394 -1.47 0.81 29.25
N ARG A 395 -1.72 -0.28 28.52
CA ARG A 395 -0.81 -0.76 27.46
C ARG A 395 -0.93 0.11 26.22
N MET A 396 0.00 1.04 26.03
CA MET A 396 0.06 1.90 24.85
C MET A 396 1.51 2.09 24.38
N ALA A 397 1.73 2.09 23.07
CA ALA A 397 2.97 2.52 22.46
C ALA A 397 2.77 3.78 21.61
N TYR A 398 3.73 4.70 21.69
CA TYR A 398 3.94 5.66 20.61
C TYR A 398 4.57 4.94 19.43
N VAL A 399 4.08 5.16 18.22
CA VAL A 399 4.59 4.48 17.02
C VAL A 399 5.02 5.52 15.99
N VAL A 400 6.25 5.37 15.49
CA VAL A 400 6.80 6.19 14.40
C VAL A 400 7.34 5.29 13.29
N LEU A 401 7.28 5.78 12.05
CA LEU A 401 7.89 5.13 10.91
C LEU A 401 9.20 5.84 10.54
N LEU A 402 10.33 5.15 10.68
CA LEU A 402 11.62 5.65 10.25
C LEU A 402 12.05 4.94 8.96
N TYR A 403 12.10 5.68 7.86
CA TYR A 403 12.38 5.12 6.53
C TYR A 403 13.71 5.64 5.98
N LYS A 404 14.67 4.72 5.79
CA LYS A 404 16.02 4.99 5.25
C LYS A 404 16.83 6.02 6.07
N GLU A 405 17.99 6.40 5.54
CA GLU A 405 18.93 7.35 6.14
C GLU A 405 18.35 8.77 6.29
N ALA A 406 17.48 9.21 5.37
CA ALA A 406 17.04 10.60 5.24
C ALA A 406 16.42 11.20 6.52
N TRP A 407 15.76 10.37 7.34
CA TRP A 407 15.13 10.81 8.60
C TRP A 407 15.88 10.30 9.84
N ALA A 408 16.92 9.48 9.66
CA ALA A 408 17.56 8.74 10.74
C ALA A 408 18.14 9.68 11.80
N TYR A 409 18.80 10.78 11.39
CA TYR A 409 19.37 11.75 12.31
C TYR A 409 18.31 12.47 13.18
N LEU A 410 17.06 12.57 12.72
CA LEU A 410 15.97 13.21 13.47
C LEU A 410 15.46 12.34 14.62
N LEU A 411 15.63 11.02 14.56
CA LEU A 411 15.16 10.14 15.64
C LEU A 411 15.84 10.49 16.98
N GLU A 412 17.15 10.75 16.97
CA GLU A 412 17.89 11.14 18.19
C GLU A 412 17.31 12.44 18.79
N ARG A 413 17.05 13.43 17.95
CA ARG A 413 16.47 14.72 18.38
C ARG A 413 15.05 14.55 18.90
N MET A 414 14.23 13.72 18.24
CA MET A 414 12.87 13.39 18.67
C MET A 414 12.86 12.72 20.04
N VAL A 415 13.69 11.70 20.26
CA VAL A 415 13.80 10.97 21.53
C VAL A 415 14.22 11.88 22.68
N GLN A 416 15.23 12.73 22.45
CA GLN A 416 15.67 13.72 23.43
C GLN A 416 14.54 14.71 23.75
N HIS A 417 13.89 15.23 22.73
CA HIS A 417 12.79 16.18 22.89
C HIS A 417 11.59 15.58 23.64
N MET A 418 11.14 14.37 23.29
CA MET A 418 10.07 13.66 23.99
C MET A 418 10.43 13.39 25.47
N SER A 419 11.69 13.09 25.77
CA SER A 419 12.16 12.93 27.15
C SER A 419 12.05 14.23 27.95
N ARG A 420 12.37 15.38 27.34
CA ARG A 420 12.19 16.71 27.94
C ARG A 420 10.72 17.08 28.15
N LEU A 421 9.84 16.60 27.27
CA LEU A 421 8.39 16.73 27.45
C LEU A 421 7.84 15.78 28.53
N HIS A 422 8.70 14.96 29.16
CA HIS A 422 8.34 13.96 30.15
C HIS A 422 7.32 12.94 29.64
N VAL A 423 7.38 12.62 28.35
CA VAL A 423 6.59 11.56 27.75
C VAL A 423 6.99 10.24 28.41
N LYS A 424 6.01 9.56 29.03
CA LYS A 424 6.27 8.34 29.78
C LYS A 424 6.20 7.09 28.91
N TYR A 425 5.14 6.97 28.10
CA TYR A 425 4.90 5.77 27.29
C TYR A 425 6.05 5.51 26.29
N PRO A 426 6.40 4.22 26.03
CA PRO A 426 7.52 3.86 25.17
C PRO A 426 7.27 4.27 23.72
N LEU A 427 8.36 4.58 23.01
CA LEU A 427 8.40 4.84 21.59
C LEU A 427 8.83 3.57 20.84
N LEU A 428 7.91 2.96 20.10
CA LEU A 428 8.19 1.92 19.14
C LEU A 428 8.51 2.53 17.77
N VAL A 429 9.71 2.29 17.28
CA VAL A 429 10.17 2.75 15.98
C VAL A 429 10.11 1.61 14.99
N ILE A 430 9.38 1.81 13.91
CA ILE A 430 9.36 0.94 12.73
C ILE A 430 10.53 1.35 11.86
N ALA A 431 11.65 0.65 11.98
CA ALA A 431 12.92 1.04 11.39
C ALA A 431 13.16 0.29 10.07
N ILE A 432 12.89 0.95 8.95
CA ILE A 432 12.98 0.36 7.61
C ILE A 432 14.31 0.70 6.95
N GLY A 433 15.11 -0.34 6.69
CA GLY A 433 16.46 -0.23 6.14
C GLY A 433 17.55 -0.29 7.21
N GLU A 434 18.78 -0.58 6.80
CA GLU A 434 19.90 -0.79 7.72
C GLU A 434 20.24 0.46 8.54
N ASP A 435 20.32 1.64 7.90
CA ASP A 435 20.63 2.90 8.59
C ASP A 435 19.58 3.26 9.66
N ALA A 436 18.30 3.11 9.32
CA ALA A 436 17.20 3.33 10.25
C ALA A 436 17.26 2.34 11.43
N ALA A 437 17.58 1.07 11.15
CA ALA A 437 17.71 0.04 12.17
C ALA A 437 18.91 0.30 13.10
N ASP A 438 20.04 0.73 12.57
CA ASP A 438 21.23 1.07 13.35
C ASP A 438 20.99 2.27 14.26
N VAL A 439 20.40 3.35 13.74
CA VAL A 439 20.07 4.51 14.56
C VAL A 439 19.04 4.17 15.62
N CYS A 440 18.02 3.38 15.28
CA CYS A 440 17.06 2.91 16.29
C CYS A 440 17.76 2.09 17.39
N ARG A 441 18.58 1.10 17.03
CA ARG A 441 19.32 0.27 17.99
C ARG A 441 20.23 1.10 18.89
N LYS A 442 20.91 2.11 18.34
CA LYS A 442 21.70 3.07 19.11
C LYS A 442 20.84 3.79 20.16
N GLN A 443 19.65 4.26 19.78
CA GLN A 443 18.73 4.92 20.72
C GLN A 443 18.16 3.95 21.76
N ALA A 444 17.80 2.73 21.37
CA ALA A 444 17.33 1.70 22.30
C ALA A 444 18.41 1.34 23.34
N PHE A 445 19.68 1.26 22.94
CA PHE A 445 20.79 0.99 23.86
C PHE A 445 21.11 2.18 24.79
N ALA A 446 21.04 3.41 24.26
CA ALA A 446 21.29 4.62 25.06
C ALA A 446 20.22 4.83 26.15
N ASN A 447 18.99 4.38 25.91
CA ASN A 447 17.87 4.48 26.85
C ASN A 447 17.76 3.20 27.72
N ALA A 448 18.78 2.97 28.55
CA ALA A 448 18.81 1.86 29.49
C ALA A 448 17.60 1.86 30.46
N PRO A 449 17.26 0.71 31.08
CA PRO A 449 16.19 0.62 32.08
C PRO A 449 16.40 1.68 33.16
N GLY A 450 15.48 2.66 33.26
CA GLY A 450 15.74 3.88 34.03
C GLY A 450 15.38 5.17 33.29
N ALA A 451 15.51 5.17 31.96
CA ALA A 451 15.19 6.33 31.14
C ALA A 451 13.70 6.72 31.24
N SER A 452 13.42 8.02 31.16
CA SER A 452 12.05 8.54 31.14
C SER A 452 11.25 8.04 29.94
N LEU A 453 11.94 7.81 28.81
CA LEU A 453 11.38 7.31 27.57
C LEU A 453 12.17 6.07 27.15
N GLN A 454 11.48 4.95 26.97
CA GLN A 454 12.08 3.74 26.41
C GLN A 454 11.87 3.70 24.90
N VAL A 455 12.92 3.37 24.16
CA VAL A 455 12.88 3.20 22.70
C VAL A 455 12.94 1.73 22.37
N ILE A 456 12.00 1.26 21.57
CA ILE A 456 11.87 -0.13 21.12
C ILE A 456 11.97 -0.11 19.59
N CYS A 457 12.72 -1.06 19.03
CA CYS A 457 12.91 -1.14 17.58
C CYS A 457 12.19 -2.37 17.03
N TRP A 458 11.39 -2.16 15.99
CA TRP A 458 10.91 -3.24 15.13
C TRP A 458 11.47 -3.04 13.73
N VAL A 459 12.25 -4.01 13.27
CA VAL A 459 13.01 -3.95 12.01
C VAL A 459 12.41 -4.99 11.05
N PRO A 460 11.52 -4.59 10.13
CA PRO A 460 11.03 -5.51 9.11
C PRO A 460 12.15 -5.86 8.13
N ASP A 461 12.05 -7.04 7.50
CA ASP A 461 13.01 -7.56 6.53
C ASP A 461 12.77 -7.04 5.09
N THR A 462 11.72 -6.24 4.88
CA THR A 462 11.39 -5.61 3.59
C THR A 462 11.20 -4.09 3.71
N MET A 463 11.47 -3.38 2.61
CA MET A 463 11.46 -1.92 2.56
C MET A 463 10.10 -1.33 2.16
N SER A 464 9.11 -1.48 3.03
CA SER A 464 7.71 -1.18 2.71
C SER A 464 7.07 -0.12 3.61
N GLN A 465 6.43 0.89 3.01
CA GLN A 465 5.62 1.87 3.75
C GLN A 465 4.39 1.24 4.42
N VAL A 466 3.94 0.09 3.93
CA VAL A 466 2.82 -0.67 4.54
C VAL A 466 3.16 -1.11 5.95
N HIS A 467 4.44 -1.29 6.29
CA HIS A 467 4.86 -1.73 7.63
C HIS A 467 4.39 -0.84 8.76
N ARG A 468 4.09 0.44 8.48
CA ARG A 468 3.40 1.28 9.46
C ARG A 468 2.07 0.65 9.90
N PHE A 469 1.27 0.18 8.96
CA PHE A 469 0.00 -0.44 9.24
C PHE A 469 0.16 -1.87 9.72
N THR A 470 1.15 -2.63 9.21
CA THR A 470 1.47 -3.98 9.71
C THR A 470 1.77 -3.97 11.20
N CYS A 471 2.64 -3.06 11.65
CA CYS A 471 2.99 -2.91 13.05
C CYS A 471 1.76 -2.52 13.89
N ILE A 472 1.05 -1.47 13.48
CA ILE A 472 -0.16 -0.98 14.18
C ILE A 472 -1.19 -2.10 14.29
N HIS A 473 -1.44 -2.81 13.20
CA HIS A 473 -2.36 -3.93 13.13
C HIS A 473 -1.97 -5.06 14.09
N GLY A 474 -0.71 -5.51 14.05
CA GLY A 474 -0.24 -6.55 14.95
C GLY A 474 -0.30 -6.12 16.43
N LEU A 475 0.04 -4.88 16.76
CA LEU A 475 -0.10 -4.35 18.12
C LEU A 475 -1.54 -4.37 18.62
N LEU A 476 -2.50 -3.97 17.80
CA LEU A 476 -3.93 -4.02 18.15
C LEU A 476 -4.40 -5.47 18.37
N HIS A 477 -3.93 -6.41 17.55
CA HIS A 477 -4.19 -7.86 17.71
C HIS A 477 -3.52 -8.45 18.96
N LEU A 478 -2.48 -7.80 19.46
CA LEU A 478 -1.82 -8.16 20.70
C LEU A 478 -2.39 -7.36 21.88
N GLY A 479 -3.41 -6.51 21.73
CA GLY A 479 -4.00 -5.79 22.86
C GLY A 479 -3.19 -4.59 23.35
N ILE A 480 -2.37 -4.00 22.49
CA ILE A 480 -1.62 -2.75 22.74
C ILE A 480 -2.32 -1.59 22.02
N ASP A 481 -2.66 -0.53 22.76
CA ASP A 481 -3.14 0.72 22.17
C ASP A 481 -2.01 1.42 21.40
N VAL A 482 -2.36 2.14 20.34
CA VAL A 482 -1.38 2.80 19.47
C VAL A 482 -1.66 4.28 19.38
N LEU A 483 -0.63 5.09 19.58
CA LEU A 483 -0.61 6.50 19.18
C LEU A 483 0.47 6.67 18.10
N TYR A 484 0.05 6.76 16.85
CA TYR A 484 0.94 6.91 15.71
C TYR A 484 1.24 8.40 15.45
N THR A 485 2.47 8.69 15.07
CA THR A 485 2.89 10.01 14.57
C THR A 485 3.90 9.86 13.43
N ASP A 486 3.78 10.69 12.37
CA ASP A 486 4.80 10.77 11.32
C ASP A 486 6.10 11.40 11.88
N MET A 487 7.24 11.09 11.27
CA MET A 487 8.54 11.69 11.62
C MET A 487 8.63 13.19 11.30
N ASP A 488 7.75 13.70 10.43
CA ASP A 488 7.64 15.12 10.09
C ASP A 488 6.65 15.88 10.99
N THR A 489 6.63 15.50 12.27
CA THR A 489 5.87 16.15 13.33
C THR A 489 6.79 16.72 14.41
N PHE A 490 6.36 17.81 15.05
CA PHE A 490 7.03 18.40 16.21
C PHE A 490 6.04 18.61 17.34
N TRP A 491 6.40 18.16 18.53
CA TRP A 491 5.50 18.20 19.68
C TRP A 491 5.81 19.44 20.51
N LEU A 492 4.82 20.26 20.80
CA LEU A 492 4.99 21.39 21.69
C LEU A 492 4.75 21.00 23.15
N ARG A 493 4.01 19.89 23.36
CA ARG A 493 3.54 19.38 24.66
C ARG A 493 3.30 17.87 24.55
N ASP A 494 3.34 17.16 25.69
CA ASP A 494 2.88 15.76 25.76
C ASP A 494 1.37 15.69 25.45
N PRO A 495 0.95 15.02 24.35
CA PRO A 495 -0.45 14.95 23.96
C PRO A 495 -1.25 13.86 24.70
N THR A 496 -0.60 12.99 25.49
CA THR A 496 -1.17 11.75 26.03
C THR A 496 -2.51 11.98 26.74
N GLN A 497 -2.53 12.86 27.75
CA GLN A 497 -3.70 13.06 28.61
C GLN A 497 -4.88 13.65 27.82
N ARG A 498 -4.58 14.56 26.90
CA ARG A 498 -5.59 15.19 26.06
C ARG A 498 -6.21 14.19 25.10
N ILE A 499 -5.39 13.33 24.48
CA ILE A 499 -5.85 12.25 23.60
C ILE A 499 -6.67 11.22 24.37
N PHE A 500 -6.24 10.79 25.56
CA PHE A 500 -7.05 9.87 26.39
C PHE A 500 -8.39 10.46 26.78
N SER A 501 -8.43 11.76 27.10
CA SER A 501 -9.67 12.46 27.38
C SER A 501 -10.58 12.50 26.15
N SER A 502 -10.03 12.79 24.95
CA SER A 502 -10.78 12.68 23.69
C SER A 502 -11.27 11.27 23.42
N ALA A 503 -10.46 10.27 23.72
CA ALA A 503 -10.73 8.89 23.38
C ALA A 503 -11.66 8.17 24.35
N ALA A 504 -12.08 8.78 25.47
CA ALA A 504 -12.87 8.11 26.52
C ALA A 504 -14.01 7.25 25.93
N ASP A 505 -14.79 7.83 25.02
CA ASP A 505 -15.95 7.20 24.38
C ASP A 505 -15.71 6.75 22.92
N TRP A 506 -14.46 6.74 22.46
CA TRP A 506 -14.12 6.48 21.06
C TRP A 506 -13.11 5.36 20.93
N ASP A 507 -13.22 4.61 19.84
CA ASP A 507 -12.31 3.51 19.52
C ASP A 507 -11.10 4.05 18.73
N ALA A 508 -11.30 5.13 17.97
CA ALA A 508 -10.26 5.80 17.22
C ALA A 508 -10.39 7.33 17.27
N VAL A 509 -9.25 8.02 17.26
CA VAL A 509 -9.13 9.48 17.27
C VAL A 509 -8.09 9.89 16.24
N PHE A 510 -8.46 10.66 15.22
CA PHE A 510 -7.57 11.10 14.15
C PHE A 510 -7.33 12.61 14.20
N ALA A 511 -6.20 13.09 13.69
CA ALA A 511 -6.10 14.48 13.27
C ALA A 511 -7.03 14.76 12.08
N ARG A 512 -7.34 16.03 11.82
CA ARG A 512 -8.18 16.47 10.69
C ARG A 512 -7.43 17.54 9.88
N HIS A 513 -7.67 17.58 8.57
CA HIS A 513 -7.19 18.66 7.71
C HIS A 513 -7.99 19.94 7.97
N ALA A 514 -7.32 21.08 8.15
CA ALA A 514 -8.03 22.33 8.44
C ALA A 514 -8.79 22.87 7.22
N ASP A 515 -8.30 22.59 6.01
CA ASP A 515 -8.81 23.02 4.71
C ASP A 515 -9.76 22.03 4.04
N ALA A 516 -9.94 20.84 4.62
CA ALA A 516 -10.69 19.77 3.99
C ALA A 516 -11.44 18.89 5.00
N ASP A 517 -12.61 18.37 4.64
CA ASP A 517 -13.37 17.46 5.52
C ASP A 517 -12.83 16.02 5.53
N CYS A 518 -11.55 15.84 5.90
CA CYS A 518 -10.95 14.52 6.02
C CYS A 518 -9.92 14.42 7.12
N ILE A 519 -9.67 13.17 7.50
CA ILE A 519 -8.67 12.83 8.49
C ILE A 519 -7.28 13.11 7.93
N ASN A 520 -6.37 13.44 8.83
CA ASN A 520 -4.95 13.40 8.62
C ASN A 520 -4.39 12.18 9.37
N ILE A 521 -3.66 11.33 8.68
CA ILE A 521 -3.10 10.09 9.27
C ILE A 521 -1.66 10.26 9.77
N GLY A 522 -1.13 11.49 9.75
CA GLY A 522 0.18 11.78 10.33
C GLY A 522 0.15 11.84 11.86
N VAL A 523 -1.04 11.93 12.48
CA VAL A 523 -1.23 11.74 13.93
C VAL A 523 -2.58 11.08 14.17
N PHE A 524 -2.59 9.93 14.84
CA PHE A 524 -3.84 9.30 15.28
C PHE A 524 -3.63 8.34 16.45
N TYR A 525 -4.73 8.02 17.11
CA TYR A 525 -4.79 7.12 18.24
C TYR A 525 -5.85 6.03 18.03
N LEU A 526 -5.49 4.78 18.33
CA LEU A 526 -6.32 3.58 18.20
C LEU A 526 -6.34 2.82 19.53
N ARG A 527 -7.54 2.54 20.06
CA ARG A 527 -7.75 1.75 21.28
C ARG A 527 -7.91 0.27 20.94
N ALA A 528 -6.98 -0.56 21.40
CA ALA A 528 -7.05 -2.00 21.22
C ALA A 528 -8.35 -2.58 21.81
N SER A 529 -9.06 -3.32 20.96
CA SER A 529 -10.26 -4.09 21.26
C SER A 529 -10.46 -5.10 20.15
N GLY A 530 -11.23 -6.16 20.41
CA GLY A 530 -11.59 -7.13 19.37
C GLY A 530 -12.22 -6.46 18.14
N THR A 531 -13.13 -5.51 18.37
CA THR A 531 -13.81 -4.77 17.30
C THR A 531 -12.82 -3.94 16.46
N LEU A 532 -11.90 -3.19 17.10
CA LEU A 532 -10.93 -2.38 16.36
C LEU A 532 -9.89 -3.23 15.62
N ALA A 533 -9.46 -4.35 16.22
CA ALA A 533 -8.56 -5.32 15.57
C ALA A 533 -9.19 -5.92 14.31
N LEU A 534 -10.49 -6.24 14.34
CA LEU A 534 -11.23 -6.70 13.15
C LEU A 534 -11.39 -5.61 12.09
N TRP A 535 -11.74 -4.40 12.49
CA TRP A 535 -11.85 -3.25 11.58
C TRP A 535 -10.52 -3.00 10.86
N MET A 536 -9.41 -2.99 11.62
CA MET A 536 -8.08 -2.82 11.04
C MET A 536 -7.72 -4.01 10.13
N SER A 537 -8.10 -5.25 10.46
CA SER A 537 -7.93 -6.39 9.55
C SER A 537 -8.67 -6.25 8.23
N GLN A 538 -9.88 -5.70 8.24
CA GLN A 538 -10.63 -5.42 7.00
C GLN A 538 -9.98 -4.29 6.21
N PHE A 539 -9.50 -3.24 6.88
CA PHE A 539 -8.73 -2.17 6.23
C PHE A 539 -7.48 -2.75 5.59
N MET A 540 -6.77 -3.62 6.31
CA MET A 540 -5.55 -4.23 5.83
C MET A 540 -5.79 -5.12 4.60
N ALA A 541 -6.81 -5.99 4.63
CA ALA A 541 -7.22 -6.79 3.48
C ALA A 541 -7.55 -5.90 2.26
N TRP A 542 -8.33 -4.85 2.48
CA TRP A 542 -8.67 -3.91 1.43
C TRP A 542 -7.44 -3.15 0.91
N TYR A 543 -6.57 -2.67 1.78
CA TYR A 543 -5.39 -1.90 1.40
C TYR A 543 -4.35 -2.74 0.65
N HIS A 544 -4.32 -4.04 0.95
CA HIS A 544 -3.55 -5.05 0.23
C HIS A 544 -4.09 -5.26 -1.20
N ASP A 545 -5.41 -5.43 -1.33
CA ASP A 545 -6.06 -5.67 -2.63
C ASP A 545 -6.18 -4.43 -3.51
N HIS A 546 -6.02 -3.23 -2.94
CA HIS A 546 -6.16 -1.95 -3.63
C HIS A 546 -4.91 -1.08 -3.44
N PRO A 547 -3.77 -1.48 -4.03
CA PRO A 547 -2.48 -0.81 -3.82
C PRO A 547 -2.39 0.62 -4.37
N PHE A 548 -3.23 0.92 -5.35
CA PHE A 548 -3.37 2.22 -5.98
C PHE A 548 -4.20 3.21 -5.14
N GLU A 549 -4.85 2.74 -4.07
CA GLU A 549 -5.61 3.60 -3.18
C GLU A 549 -4.69 4.35 -2.21
N ILE A 550 -5.04 5.61 -1.95
CA ILE A 550 -4.39 6.41 -0.93
C ILE A 550 -4.92 5.94 0.42
N ASP A 551 -4.02 5.45 1.27
CA ASP A 551 -4.28 5.02 2.64
C ASP A 551 -5.17 5.95 3.47
N GLN A 552 -4.92 7.27 3.44
CA GLN A 552 -5.71 8.26 4.17
C GLN A 552 -7.15 8.31 3.69
N ARG A 553 -7.37 8.24 2.36
CA ARG A 553 -8.72 8.15 1.76
C ARG A 553 -9.39 6.85 2.19
N GLY A 554 -8.66 5.74 2.13
CA GLY A 554 -9.09 4.44 2.64
C GLY A 554 -9.61 4.51 4.08
N LEU A 555 -8.76 4.95 5.00
CA LEU A 555 -9.09 5.06 6.42
C LEU A 555 -10.26 6.03 6.66
N HIS A 556 -10.34 7.14 5.93
CA HIS A 556 -11.44 8.09 6.06
C HIS A 556 -12.79 7.43 5.77
N ILE A 557 -12.90 6.68 4.66
CA ILE A 557 -14.13 5.96 4.33
C ILE A 557 -14.39 4.81 5.29
N PHE A 558 -13.36 4.09 5.71
CA PHE A 558 -13.48 3.00 6.68
C PHE A 558 -14.01 3.47 8.05
N LEU A 559 -13.77 4.72 8.43
CA LEU A 559 -14.32 5.32 9.65
C LEU A 559 -15.82 5.69 9.51
N GLY A 560 -16.37 5.65 8.30
CA GLY A 560 -17.74 6.09 8.03
C GLY A 560 -17.95 7.59 8.27
N LEU A 561 -16.88 8.39 8.15
CA LEU A 561 -16.97 9.84 8.27
C LEU A 561 -17.71 10.42 7.06
N PRO A 562 -18.46 11.53 7.24
CA PRO A 562 -19.17 12.15 6.14
C PRO A 562 -18.17 12.62 5.08
N ALA A 563 -18.35 12.15 3.86
CA ALA A 563 -17.71 12.73 2.70
C ALA A 563 -18.73 12.70 1.58
N GLU A 564 -19.37 13.85 1.31
CA GLU A 564 -20.48 13.94 0.36
C GLU A 564 -20.12 13.39 -1.03
N ASN A 565 -18.84 13.27 -1.36
CA ASN A 565 -18.35 12.78 -2.65
C ASN A 565 -17.17 11.80 -2.60
N MET A 566 -16.71 11.36 -1.41
CA MET A 566 -15.55 10.44 -1.36
C MET A 566 -16.04 8.99 -1.39
N LYS A 567 -15.43 8.19 -2.26
CA LYS A 567 -15.59 6.74 -2.29
C LYS A 567 -14.22 6.08 -2.32
N ILE A 568 -14.24 4.78 -2.06
CA ILE A 568 -13.11 3.89 -2.27
C ILE A 568 -13.54 2.78 -3.20
N SER A 569 -12.57 2.23 -3.93
CA SER A 569 -12.77 1.02 -4.70
C SER A 569 -13.19 -0.12 -3.77
N TYR A 570 -14.30 -0.80 -4.08
CA TYR A 570 -14.69 -2.05 -3.43
C TYR A 570 -14.79 -2.02 -1.90
N SER A 571 -15.52 -1.04 -1.34
CA SER A 571 -15.79 -1.02 0.10
C SER A 571 -16.38 -2.36 0.59
N PRO A 572 -15.85 -2.94 1.69
CA PRO A 572 -16.37 -4.19 2.24
C PRO A 572 -17.85 -4.07 2.62
N LYS A 573 -18.69 -5.00 2.14
CA LYS A 573 -20.14 -4.98 2.40
C LYS A 573 -20.49 -5.18 3.88
N ASP A 574 -19.60 -5.84 4.60
CA ASP A 574 -19.73 -6.22 6.01
C ASP A 574 -18.67 -5.54 6.87
N LEU A 575 -18.32 -4.29 6.53
CA LEU A 575 -17.39 -3.47 7.29
C LEU A 575 -17.86 -3.36 8.75
N VAL A 576 -16.97 -3.77 9.68
CA VAL A 576 -17.15 -3.59 11.11
C VAL A 576 -17.21 -2.10 11.41
N ARG A 577 -18.22 -1.66 12.16
CA ARG A 577 -18.33 -0.25 12.54
C ARG A 577 -17.59 0.00 13.84
N ILE A 578 -16.79 1.05 13.86
CA ILE A 578 -16.12 1.57 15.05
C ILE A 578 -16.58 3.00 15.31
N ARG A 579 -16.36 3.49 16.53
CA ARG A 579 -16.57 4.88 16.89
C ARG A 579 -15.28 5.65 16.64
N GLY A 580 -15.26 6.43 15.56
CA GLY A 580 -14.16 7.35 15.24
C GLY A 580 -14.51 8.81 15.55
N THR A 581 -13.55 9.59 16.04
CA THR A 581 -13.65 11.05 16.15
C THR A 581 -12.38 11.73 15.66
N VAL A 582 -12.38 13.06 15.62
CA VAL A 582 -11.26 13.89 15.20
C VAL A 582 -10.79 14.85 16.30
N LEU A 583 -9.49 15.14 16.34
CA LEU A 583 -8.89 16.18 17.17
C LEU A 583 -9.18 17.57 16.60
N ASP A 584 -9.06 18.60 17.45
CA ASP A 584 -9.19 19.99 17.01
C ASP A 584 -8.01 20.35 16.09
N ASP A 585 -8.27 20.41 14.78
CA ASP A 585 -7.31 20.80 13.73
C ASP A 585 -6.88 22.27 13.82
N THR A 586 -7.62 23.08 14.57
CA THR A 586 -7.34 24.50 14.73
C THR A 586 -6.39 24.72 15.90
N ASN A 587 -6.47 23.94 16.98
CA ASN A 587 -5.67 24.22 18.17
C ASN A 587 -4.85 23.06 18.69
N GLU A 588 -5.09 21.81 18.34
CA GLU A 588 -4.43 20.67 18.97
C GLU A 588 -3.38 20.06 18.05
N VAL A 589 -3.79 19.62 16.86
CA VAL A 589 -2.89 19.08 15.84
C VAL A 589 -2.98 19.96 14.61
N VAL A 590 -1.98 20.80 14.42
CA VAL A 590 -1.94 21.80 13.37
C VAL A 590 -1.13 21.28 12.20
N ILE A 591 -1.67 21.46 10.99
CA ILE A 591 -1.02 21.05 9.75
C ILE A 591 -0.50 22.32 9.06
N GLY A 592 0.79 22.36 8.72
CA GLY A 592 1.45 23.58 8.21
C GLY A 592 0.82 24.12 6.93
N ARG A 593 0.85 23.32 5.85
CA ARG A 593 0.45 23.73 4.49
C ARG A 593 -0.94 24.36 4.39
N VAL A 594 -1.86 23.92 5.24
CA VAL A 594 -3.27 24.32 5.19
C VAL A 594 -3.52 25.66 5.87
N ARG A 595 -2.47 26.33 6.39
CA ARG A 595 -2.55 27.52 7.24
C ARG A 595 -3.32 27.30 8.54
N TRP A 596 -3.08 28.15 9.51
CA TRP A 596 -3.51 27.95 10.89
C TRP A 596 -4.09 29.22 11.51
N MET A 597 -5.21 29.11 12.23
CA MET A 597 -5.88 30.26 12.89
C MET A 597 -5.91 30.19 14.41
N GLY A 598 -5.42 29.10 15.00
CA GLY A 598 -5.56 28.85 16.42
C GLY A 598 -4.61 29.66 17.31
N ALA A 599 -4.58 29.27 18.58
CA ALA A 599 -3.72 29.86 19.58
C ALA A 599 -2.52 28.95 19.87
N LEU A 600 -1.30 29.47 19.74
CA LEU A 600 -0.07 28.69 19.91
C LEU A 600 0.01 27.95 21.26
N PRO A 601 -0.42 28.55 22.40
CA PRO A 601 -0.38 27.86 23.69
C PRO A 601 -1.28 26.61 23.79
N LYS A 602 -2.23 26.45 22.87
CA LYS A 602 -3.12 25.28 22.81
C LYS A 602 -2.56 24.15 21.94
N MET A 603 -1.63 24.49 21.03
CA MET A 603 -1.01 23.54 20.09
C MET A 603 -0.28 22.43 20.85
N LEU A 604 -0.59 21.19 20.49
CA LEU A 604 0.06 20.00 21.01
C LEU A 604 1.12 19.53 20.02
N ILE A 605 0.75 19.43 18.74
CA ILE A 605 1.59 18.91 17.67
C ILE A 605 1.46 19.81 16.44
N PHE A 606 2.59 20.07 15.78
CA PHE A 606 2.65 20.65 14.44
C PHE A 606 3.13 19.60 13.44
N HIS A 607 2.43 19.44 12.32
CA HIS A 607 2.71 18.44 11.28
C HIS A 607 3.00 19.12 9.93
N TRP A 608 4.18 18.88 9.37
CA TRP A 608 4.61 19.40 8.05
C TRP A 608 4.08 18.55 6.90
N CYS A 609 2.77 18.57 6.70
CA CYS A 609 2.11 17.78 5.66
C CYS A 609 2.35 18.36 4.25
N HIS A 610 2.75 17.52 3.29
CA HIS A 610 2.90 17.84 1.86
C HIS A 610 3.86 19.00 1.50
N GLU A 611 4.82 19.33 2.37
CA GLU A 611 5.93 20.24 2.03
C GLU A 611 7.09 19.48 1.34
N PRO A 612 7.95 20.13 0.54
CA PRO A 612 9.17 19.51 0.03
C PRO A 612 10.07 19.03 1.18
N ILE A 613 10.70 17.85 1.03
CA ILE A 613 11.50 17.23 2.09
C ILE A 613 12.59 18.16 2.65
N GLU A 614 13.26 18.93 1.78
CA GLU A 614 14.31 19.86 2.16
C GLU A 614 13.78 21.01 3.03
N THR A 615 12.55 21.46 2.74
CA THR A 615 11.88 22.51 3.52
C THR A 615 11.44 21.95 4.87
N LYS A 616 10.83 20.76 4.90
CA LYS A 616 10.48 20.06 6.15
C LYS A 616 11.68 19.89 7.05
N GLU A 617 12.77 19.38 6.51
CA GLU A 617 14.02 19.15 7.23
C GLU A 617 14.55 20.46 7.84
N GLY A 618 14.61 21.55 7.06
CA GLY A 618 15.07 22.84 7.54
C GLY A 618 14.21 23.43 8.68
N GLU A 619 12.89 23.28 8.57
CA GLU A 619 11.94 23.79 9.57
C GLU A 619 11.88 22.91 10.82
N LEU A 620 11.92 21.58 10.68
CA LEU A 620 12.03 20.64 11.81
C LEU A 620 13.33 20.85 12.58
N ASN A 621 14.45 21.01 11.88
CA ASN A 621 15.72 21.32 12.53
C ASN A 621 15.65 22.64 13.30
N ALA A 622 15.01 23.68 12.74
CA ALA A 622 14.79 24.92 13.47
C ALA A 622 13.90 24.72 14.71
N ALA A 623 12.92 23.81 14.65
CA ALA A 623 12.07 23.48 15.78
C ALA A 623 12.85 22.80 16.91
N TYR A 624 13.67 21.81 16.57
CA TYR A 624 14.55 21.16 17.54
C TYR A 624 15.64 22.09 18.07
N ASP A 625 16.25 22.94 17.23
CA ASP A 625 17.26 23.93 17.67
C ASP A 625 16.67 24.90 18.70
N ALA A 626 15.41 25.31 18.51
CA ALA A 626 14.66 26.10 19.49
C ALA A 626 14.37 25.34 20.78
N SER A 627 14.07 24.03 20.71
CA SER A 627 13.94 23.21 21.91
C SER A 627 15.26 23.06 22.65
N ASP A 628 16.36 22.84 21.93
CA ASP A 628 17.69 22.64 22.50
C ASP A 628 18.19 23.93 23.17
N SER A 629 17.96 25.10 22.58
CA SER A 629 18.40 26.38 23.15
C SER A 629 17.66 26.78 24.44
N LEU A 630 16.48 26.21 24.68
CA LEU A 630 15.67 26.46 25.87
C LEU A 630 15.92 25.48 27.02
N GLU A 631 16.57 24.35 26.75
CA GLU A 631 16.85 23.31 27.75
C GLU A 631 17.62 23.84 28.97
N PRO A 632 18.73 24.61 28.83
CA PRO A 632 19.45 25.16 29.98
C PRO A 632 18.61 26.09 30.87
N HIS A 633 17.47 26.56 30.35
CA HIS A 633 16.57 27.49 31.02
C HIS A 633 15.32 26.82 31.60
N ASN A 634 15.13 25.51 31.37
CA ASN A 634 13.92 24.77 31.77
C ASN A 634 12.61 25.46 31.29
N LEU A 635 12.63 26.02 30.08
CA LEU A 635 11.50 26.74 29.50
C LEU A 635 10.81 25.88 28.42
N PRO A 636 9.49 25.66 28.51
CA PRO A 636 8.76 25.00 27.43
C PRO A 636 8.79 25.81 26.13
N VAL A 637 9.00 25.15 24.99
CA VAL A 637 9.00 25.79 23.65
C VAL A 637 7.70 26.56 23.41
N SER A 638 6.55 25.97 23.76
CA SER A 638 5.25 26.63 23.64
C SER A 638 5.14 27.94 24.42
N LEU A 639 5.71 27.99 25.63
CA LEU A 639 5.76 29.21 26.44
C LEU A 639 6.70 30.24 25.82
N ALA A 640 7.91 29.81 25.44
CA ALA A 640 8.92 30.66 24.83
C ALA A 640 8.43 31.34 23.55
N LEU A 641 7.77 30.58 22.67
CA LEU A 641 7.18 31.09 21.44
C LEU A 641 6.00 32.07 21.68
N ALA A 642 5.34 31.99 22.84
CA ALA A 642 4.24 32.88 23.18
C ALA A 642 4.72 34.23 23.73
N VAL A 643 5.90 34.28 24.35
CA VAL A 643 6.44 35.50 24.99
C VAL A 643 7.47 36.23 24.13
N VAL A 644 8.10 35.55 23.17
CA VAL A 644 9.12 36.17 22.32
C VAL A 644 8.46 37.17 21.37
N SER A 645 8.89 38.43 21.43
CA SER A 645 8.34 39.50 20.59
C SER A 645 9.40 40.23 19.79
N ASN A 646 10.62 40.40 20.32
CA ASN A 646 11.81 40.92 19.63
C ASN A 646 13.06 40.55 20.46
N ALA A 647 13.90 39.63 19.99
CA ALA A 647 15.17 39.27 20.65
C ALA A 647 16.35 39.48 19.70
N ASN A 648 17.50 39.89 20.25
CA ASN A 648 18.73 40.09 19.49
C ASN A 648 19.28 38.74 19.00
N SER A 649 19.85 38.73 17.80
CA SER A 649 20.40 37.55 17.11
C SER A 649 21.54 36.82 17.85
N GLY A 650 22.13 37.45 18.88
CA GLY A 650 23.18 36.86 19.73
C GLY A 650 22.70 36.20 21.02
N THR A 651 21.42 35.83 21.13
CA THR A 651 20.83 35.27 22.37
C THR A 651 20.27 33.85 22.13
N PRO A 652 20.08 33.01 23.17
CA PRO A 652 19.43 31.70 23.04
C PRO A 652 17.98 31.76 22.48
N TRP A 653 17.44 32.97 22.32
CA TRP A 653 16.14 33.24 21.72
C TRP A 653 16.17 33.29 20.18
N ALA A 654 17.34 33.34 19.54
CA ALA A 654 17.42 33.41 18.08
C ALA A 654 16.79 32.18 17.38
N PRO A 655 17.05 30.93 17.81
CA PRO A 655 16.34 29.76 17.28
C PRO A 655 14.82 29.81 17.54
N VAL A 656 14.41 30.27 18.73
CA VAL A 656 12.99 30.40 19.10
C VAL A 656 12.27 31.43 18.20
N LEU A 657 12.90 32.56 17.91
CA LEU A 657 12.39 33.56 16.96
C LEU A 657 12.27 32.99 15.55
N LYS A 658 13.29 32.23 15.10
CA LYS A 658 13.24 31.56 13.80
C LYS A 658 12.05 30.63 13.71
N LEU A 659 11.84 29.77 14.72
CA LEU A 659 10.67 28.89 14.79
C LEU A 659 9.36 29.69 14.86
N ARG A 660 9.33 30.78 15.62
CA ARG A 660 8.16 31.65 15.70
C ARG A 660 7.80 32.22 14.33
N HIS A 661 8.78 32.71 13.57
CA HIS A 661 8.56 33.22 12.22
C HIS A 661 8.07 32.15 11.26
N ILE A 662 8.57 30.91 11.37
CA ILE A 662 8.06 29.77 10.60
C ILE A 662 6.57 29.56 10.91
N PHE A 663 6.19 29.48 12.20
CA PHE A 663 4.79 29.29 12.58
C PHE A 663 3.88 30.47 12.19
N ASP A 664 4.37 31.71 12.31
CA ASP A 664 3.64 32.89 11.88
C ASP A 664 3.44 32.92 10.34
N ALA A 665 4.37 32.35 9.56
CA ALA A 665 4.22 32.23 8.11
C ALA A 665 3.08 31.27 7.71
N TYR A 666 2.79 30.27 8.54
CA TYR A 666 1.63 29.41 8.37
C TYR A 666 0.35 30.00 8.97
N ARG A 667 0.42 31.08 9.74
CA ARG A 667 -0.77 31.66 10.39
C ARG A 667 -1.62 32.45 9.40
N THR A 668 -2.94 32.31 9.48
CA THR A 668 -3.91 33.10 8.71
C THR A 668 -4.90 33.79 9.65
N GLU A 669 -5.43 34.93 9.21
CA GLU A 669 -6.45 35.70 9.95
C GLU A 669 -7.88 35.32 9.55
N ALA A 670 -8.05 34.72 8.37
CA ALA A 670 -9.36 34.42 7.80
C ALA A 670 -9.70 32.92 7.90
N PRO A 671 -10.96 32.57 8.22
CA PRO A 671 -11.45 31.20 8.20
C PRO A 671 -11.19 30.51 6.88
N ILE A 672 -10.67 29.30 6.99
CA ILE A 672 -10.38 28.47 5.83
C ILE A 672 -11.69 27.80 5.45
N LEU A 673 -12.17 28.11 4.24
CA LEU A 673 -13.31 27.42 3.67
C LEU A 673 -12.90 25.97 3.44
N ARG A 674 -13.54 25.06 4.18
CA ARG A 674 -13.31 23.63 4.01
C ARG A 674 -13.87 23.19 2.68
N THR A 675 -13.03 22.56 1.89
CA THR A 675 -13.46 21.88 0.67
C THR A 675 -13.81 20.43 0.99
N PRO A 676 -14.74 19.79 0.24
CA PRO A 676 -14.85 18.35 0.25
C PRO A 676 -13.48 17.74 -0.06
N CYS A 677 -13.15 16.61 0.56
CA CYS A 677 -11.84 16.04 0.35
C CYS A 677 -11.70 15.44 -1.06
N TRP A 678 -10.84 16.11 -1.83
CA TRP A 678 -10.32 15.82 -3.17
C TRP A 678 -11.35 15.87 -4.30
#